data_AF-A0A0C2SAC3-F1
#
_entry.id   AF-A0A0C2SAC3-F1
#
_cell.length_a   1.000
_cell.length_b   1.000
_cell.length_c   1.000
_cell.angle_alpha   90.00
_cell.angle_beta   90.00
_cell.angle_gamma   90.00
#
_symmetry.space_group_name_H-M   'P 1'
#
loop_
_entity.id
_entity.type
_entity.pdbx_description
1 polymer ?
#
loop_
_entity_poly.entity_id
_entity_poly.type
_entity_poly.pdbx_seq_one_letter_code
_entity_poly.pdbx_strand_id
1 'polypeptide(L)'
;MGEEETRTLWCLVHGDPDPFEVTVVLGSVNIISLKEAIWFKRKNDLHDVDASRLVLWKMNGLELLEPEASLAYRIESRGDIATFATKLTSSQEVSTLFPKRPLIKNRVHIIVELPSTTPFTRFVHFNFLFSISNAYLAAARICFLSLIVDGPLYFLLSTSASRKRPYWSSAEDEDREAKRKYTALHSATLPSEHSLHKLWALARNLGETLFETRPVQRDESPTKTELPSNCMVLNGGDWIKNLLPVSRFTDVLIRDEYNKALRAVIDWCLNRKRVTTDMQPAPWRNLFLDVPAGHVSKQSAFVLLGNPGIGKTVFLYVLLVLRLHARLPTIFQSEKTHVYYFDDKGVFDMTPEFITTHFRFKFDQSTWCLIDSNPNLSTVPVFIQNLGLFIVQAASPRPHRFEWTKKAVAPVTRYFMEPWTLSELLVGRVLQVTPCSEAHIKYFSNLYGTSARSVYTNAEDPSDYLANLQDQLTSITYEKVDNLVKQSSALDLSDPISHQIVSISPGLSRNLFEASIPTRHIYEQLRNSLPDKRLEVIARLYEIYVRVPKTRSNAGYILEDAVSDVFPLGGEWCLVSMVRSKHKGPKCTHWKTPTDSTATQYLHLGHLGRHIAIDINKNPDKTKYNRLETILFLSLSTSLTLKDGFYLPSSPSQATFDGFIYESASKTATVFQVTTSKKHSVSEEGIKWLQGLGVKKFRYIAVTTPDTPFDLPFPNEWSARSELIPEKYILAVESLPKYAGQTNMYMATKQLE
;
A
#
# COMPACT_ATOMS: atom_id res chain seq x y z
N MET A 1 10.15 -32.49 -40.19
CA MET A 1 10.03 -32.11 -38.77
C MET A 1 8.66 -32.59 -38.30
N GLY A 2 8.60 -33.59 -37.42
CA GLY A 2 7.31 -34.02 -36.85
C GLY A 2 6.82 -32.95 -35.88
N GLU A 3 5.56 -32.56 -35.96
CA GLU A 3 4.95 -31.66 -34.97
C GLU A 3 5.05 -32.30 -33.57
N GLU A 4 5.71 -31.61 -32.63
CA GLU A 4 5.75 -32.05 -31.24
C GLU A 4 4.33 -32.00 -30.66
N GLU A 5 3.78 -33.18 -30.36
CA GLU A 5 2.40 -33.32 -29.89
C GLU A 5 2.29 -32.80 -28.44
N THR A 6 1.50 -31.74 -28.21
CA THR A 6 1.32 -31.12 -26.88
C THR A 6 -0.04 -31.49 -26.25
N ARG A 7 -0.10 -31.47 -24.92
CA ARG A 7 -1.32 -31.68 -24.13
C ARG A 7 -1.45 -30.65 -23.02
N THR A 8 -2.63 -30.04 -22.92
CA THR A 8 -3.01 -29.19 -21.79
C THR A 8 -3.72 -30.02 -20.73
N LEU A 9 -3.18 -30.01 -19.51
CA LEU A 9 -3.72 -30.65 -18.32
C LEU A 9 -4.18 -29.56 -17.34
N TRP A 10 -5.39 -29.71 -16.82
CA TRP A 10 -5.89 -28.86 -15.74
C TRP A 10 -5.49 -29.44 -14.39
N CYS A 11 -4.79 -28.63 -13.61
CA CYS A 11 -4.26 -28.98 -12.30
C CYS A 11 -4.98 -28.15 -11.22
N LEU A 12 -5.14 -28.70 -10.03
CA LEU A 12 -5.63 -27.99 -8.85
C LEU A 12 -4.70 -28.27 -7.66
N VAL A 13 -4.27 -27.24 -6.93
CA VAL A 13 -3.57 -27.46 -5.65
C VAL A 13 -4.60 -27.85 -4.60
N HIS A 14 -4.35 -28.91 -3.84
CA HIS A 14 -5.30 -29.38 -2.82
C HIS A 14 -5.56 -28.28 -1.77
N GLY A 15 -6.82 -27.91 -1.59
CA GLY A 15 -7.27 -26.79 -0.73
C GLY A 15 -7.28 -25.41 -1.39
N ASP A 16 -6.85 -25.30 -2.66
CA ASP A 16 -6.88 -24.07 -3.45
C ASP A 16 -8.09 -24.09 -4.40
N PRO A 17 -8.93 -23.02 -4.44
CA PRO A 17 -10.09 -22.97 -5.34
C PRO A 17 -9.75 -22.70 -6.82
N ASP A 18 -8.52 -22.28 -7.14
CA ASP A 18 -8.16 -21.78 -8.47
C ASP A 18 -7.44 -22.84 -9.33
N PRO A 19 -8.13 -23.50 -10.29
CA PRO A 19 -7.51 -24.46 -11.19
C PRO A 19 -6.64 -23.77 -12.24
N PHE A 20 -5.58 -24.42 -12.71
CA PHE A 20 -4.68 -23.85 -13.71
C PHE A 20 -4.26 -24.86 -14.78
N GLU A 21 -3.99 -24.34 -15.97
CA GLU A 21 -3.55 -25.14 -17.12
C GLU A 21 -2.03 -25.28 -17.20
N VAL A 22 -1.58 -26.51 -17.45
CA VAL A 22 -0.19 -26.85 -17.74
C VAL A 22 -0.13 -27.60 -19.08
N THR A 23 0.61 -27.04 -20.04
CA THR A 23 0.82 -27.67 -21.35
C THR A 23 2.16 -28.43 -21.35
N VAL A 24 2.13 -29.71 -21.72
CA VAL A 24 3.29 -30.60 -21.77
C VAL A 24 3.42 -31.26 -23.14
N VAL A 25 4.65 -31.52 -23.57
CA VAL A 25 4.96 -32.26 -24.82
C VAL A 25 4.94 -33.76 -24.53
N LEU A 26 4.15 -34.56 -25.25
CA LEU A 26 3.94 -35.98 -24.94
C LEU A 26 5.15 -36.88 -25.25
N GLY A 27 6.12 -36.40 -26.03
CA GLY A 27 7.18 -37.23 -26.62
C GLY A 27 8.27 -37.74 -25.67
N SER A 28 8.40 -37.20 -24.46
CA SER A 28 9.46 -37.61 -23.51
C SER A 28 9.27 -37.11 -22.07
N VAL A 29 8.06 -36.70 -21.69
CA VAL A 29 7.80 -36.10 -20.37
C VAL A 29 7.40 -37.20 -19.39
N ASN A 30 8.25 -37.43 -18.39
CA ASN A 30 7.92 -38.22 -17.21
C ASN A 30 7.25 -37.35 -16.15
N ILE A 31 6.79 -37.97 -15.06
CA ILE A 31 6.15 -37.25 -13.96
C ILE A 31 7.07 -36.22 -13.27
N ILE A 32 8.39 -36.40 -13.31
CA ILE A 32 9.34 -35.42 -12.76
C ILE A 32 9.26 -34.11 -13.53
N SER A 33 9.34 -34.16 -14.86
CA SER A 33 9.23 -32.97 -15.72
C SER A 33 7.84 -32.31 -15.61
N LEU A 34 6.77 -33.10 -15.38
CA LEU A 34 5.44 -32.55 -15.12
C LEU A 34 5.39 -31.80 -13.78
N LYS A 35 6.03 -32.31 -12.72
CA LYS A 35 6.15 -31.60 -11.43
C LYS A 35 6.87 -30.27 -11.60
N GLU A 36 7.95 -30.23 -12.39
CA GLU A 36 8.69 -29.00 -12.68
C GLU A 36 7.84 -27.98 -13.45
N ALA A 37 7.07 -28.44 -14.45
CA ALA A 37 6.16 -27.58 -15.20
C ALA A 37 5.04 -26.99 -14.32
N ILE A 38 4.44 -27.81 -13.46
CA ILE A 38 3.47 -27.37 -12.44
C ILE A 38 4.10 -26.36 -11.49
N TRP A 39 5.28 -26.67 -10.97
CA TRP A 39 6.01 -25.80 -10.05
C TRP A 39 6.32 -24.44 -10.65
N PHE A 40 6.82 -24.41 -11.88
CA PHE A 40 7.14 -23.17 -12.57
C PHE A 40 5.90 -22.31 -12.82
N LYS A 41 4.76 -22.94 -13.15
CA LYS A 41 3.49 -22.26 -13.42
C LYS A 41 2.90 -21.60 -12.16
N ARG A 42 3.04 -22.22 -10.99
CA ARG A 42 2.53 -21.75 -9.69
C ARG A 42 3.65 -21.46 -8.69
N LYS A 43 4.77 -20.90 -9.15
CA LYS A 43 5.97 -20.66 -8.30
C LYS A 43 5.67 -19.79 -7.08
N ASN A 44 4.72 -18.85 -7.19
CA ASN A 44 4.34 -17.97 -6.07
C ASN A 44 3.49 -18.70 -5.03
N ASP A 45 2.65 -19.65 -5.46
CA ASP A 45 1.67 -20.34 -4.61
C ASP A 45 2.25 -21.59 -3.94
N LEU A 46 3.24 -22.23 -4.59
CA LEU A 46 3.93 -23.42 -4.08
C LEU A 46 5.13 -23.09 -3.15
N HIS A 47 5.44 -21.80 -2.94
CA HIS A 47 6.46 -21.30 -2.01
C HIS A 47 7.83 -22.02 -2.12
N ASP A 48 8.52 -22.26 -0.99
CA ASP A 48 9.82 -22.94 -0.86
C ASP A 48 9.73 -24.48 -1.06
N VAL A 49 8.63 -25.00 -1.59
CA VAL A 49 8.49 -26.44 -1.85
C VAL A 49 9.16 -26.78 -3.17
N ASP A 50 10.23 -27.57 -3.09
CA ASP A 50 10.91 -28.12 -4.25
C ASP A 50 9.95 -28.95 -5.12
N ALA A 51 10.02 -28.78 -6.45
CA ALA A 51 9.18 -29.51 -7.41
C ALA A 51 9.21 -31.03 -7.19
N SER A 52 10.37 -31.59 -6.83
CA SER A 52 10.55 -33.02 -6.55
C SER A 52 9.66 -33.53 -5.40
N ARG A 53 9.34 -32.65 -4.44
CA ARG A 53 8.53 -32.95 -3.24
C ARG A 53 7.03 -32.88 -3.47
N LEU A 54 6.57 -32.37 -4.61
CA LEU A 54 5.15 -32.35 -4.96
C LEU A 54 4.62 -33.78 -5.08
N VAL A 55 3.43 -34.04 -4.53
CA VAL A 55 2.73 -35.30 -4.74
C VAL A 55 1.61 -35.05 -5.76
N LEU A 56 1.65 -35.74 -6.89
CA LEU A 56 0.63 -35.60 -7.94
C LEU A 56 -0.34 -36.77 -7.88
N TRP A 57 -1.62 -36.46 -7.98
CA TRP A 57 -2.71 -37.42 -8.00
C TRP A 57 -3.49 -37.27 -9.31
N LYS A 58 -3.64 -38.35 -10.07
CA LYS A 58 -4.50 -38.38 -11.25
C LYS A 58 -5.94 -38.67 -10.83
N MET A 59 -6.86 -37.80 -11.21
CA MET A 59 -8.29 -37.98 -10.92
C MET A 59 -8.84 -39.22 -11.65
N ASN A 60 -9.55 -40.09 -10.92
CA ASN A 60 -10.23 -41.26 -11.51
C ASN A 60 -11.64 -40.92 -12.00
N GLY A 61 -12.25 -39.87 -11.44
CA GLY A 61 -13.61 -39.40 -11.76
C GLY A 61 -13.66 -38.18 -12.66
N LEU A 62 -14.88 -37.73 -12.96
CA LEU A 62 -15.16 -36.57 -13.79
C LEU A 62 -15.58 -35.39 -12.90
N GLU A 63 -14.65 -34.50 -12.57
CA GLU A 63 -14.96 -33.26 -11.86
C GLU A 63 -14.93 -32.07 -12.82
N LEU A 64 -16.06 -31.37 -12.96
CA LEU A 64 -16.17 -30.17 -13.78
C LEU A 64 -15.44 -29.01 -13.09
N LEU A 65 -14.81 -28.11 -13.86
CA LEU A 65 -14.22 -26.89 -13.30
C LEU A 65 -15.32 -25.96 -12.77
N GLU A 66 -16.42 -25.84 -13.53
CA GLU A 66 -17.52 -24.95 -13.19
C GLU A 66 -18.54 -25.58 -12.21
N PRO A 67 -19.07 -24.81 -11.23
CA PRO A 67 -18.64 -23.45 -10.87
C PRO A 67 -17.29 -23.44 -10.15
N GLU A 68 -16.34 -22.60 -10.59
CA GLU A 68 -14.99 -22.51 -10.00
C GLU A 68 -15.02 -22.23 -8.49
N ALA A 69 -15.91 -21.33 -8.05
CA ALA A 69 -16.03 -20.91 -6.66
C ALA A 69 -16.34 -22.06 -5.67
N SER A 70 -16.83 -23.21 -6.14
CA SER A 70 -17.12 -24.37 -5.29
C SER A 70 -16.20 -25.57 -5.56
N LEU A 71 -15.23 -25.45 -6.48
CA LEU A 71 -14.39 -26.56 -6.92
C LEU A 71 -13.57 -27.18 -5.78
N ALA A 72 -12.87 -26.37 -4.98
CA ALA A 72 -12.10 -26.87 -3.83
C ALA A 72 -12.98 -27.66 -2.85
N TYR A 73 -14.14 -27.09 -2.49
CA TYR A 73 -15.10 -27.74 -1.59
C TYR A 73 -15.64 -29.06 -2.17
N ARG A 74 -15.95 -29.11 -3.47
CA ARG A 74 -16.39 -30.34 -4.15
C ARG A 74 -15.31 -31.43 -4.08
N ILE A 75 -14.03 -31.07 -4.21
CA ILE A 75 -12.93 -32.03 -4.07
C ILE A 75 -12.76 -32.48 -2.62
N GLU A 76 -12.77 -31.57 -1.65
CA GLU A 76 -12.66 -31.89 -0.22
C GLU A 76 -13.80 -32.78 0.28
N SER A 77 -15.03 -32.55 -0.20
CA SER A 77 -16.21 -33.32 0.20
C SER A 77 -16.18 -34.80 -0.24
N ARG A 78 -15.26 -35.20 -1.13
CA ARG A 78 -15.07 -36.60 -1.53
C ARG A 78 -14.23 -37.40 -0.53
N GLY A 79 -13.69 -36.77 0.50
CA GLY A 79 -12.90 -37.40 1.54
C GLY A 79 -11.41 -37.47 1.21
N ASP A 80 -10.74 -38.53 1.63
CA ASP A 80 -9.30 -38.72 1.39
C ASP A 80 -9.03 -38.85 -0.12
N ILE A 81 -8.09 -38.06 -0.66
CA ILE A 81 -7.69 -38.03 -2.08
C ILE A 81 -7.38 -39.45 -2.59
N ALA A 82 -6.80 -40.31 -1.76
CA ALA A 82 -6.45 -41.68 -2.12
C ALA A 82 -7.66 -42.55 -2.48
N THR A 83 -8.87 -42.16 -2.07
CA THR A 83 -10.11 -42.90 -2.36
C THR A 83 -10.67 -42.62 -3.75
N PHE A 84 -10.35 -41.46 -4.36
CA PHE A 84 -10.92 -41.05 -5.64
C PHE A 84 -9.89 -40.60 -6.69
N ALA A 85 -8.60 -40.60 -6.36
CA ALA A 85 -7.52 -40.31 -7.27
C ALA A 85 -6.35 -41.30 -7.10
N THR A 86 -5.61 -41.53 -8.18
CA THR A 86 -4.46 -42.44 -8.21
C THR A 86 -3.15 -41.66 -8.08
N LYS A 87 -2.34 -41.98 -7.08
CA LYS A 87 -1.03 -41.35 -6.87
C LYS A 87 -0.09 -41.66 -8.04
N LEU A 88 0.52 -40.62 -8.62
CA LEU A 88 1.46 -40.74 -9.72
C LEU A 88 2.89 -40.96 -9.19
N THR A 89 3.61 -41.87 -9.82
CA THR A 89 5.00 -42.20 -9.48
C THR A 89 5.96 -41.53 -10.46
N SER A 90 7.12 -41.10 -9.97
CA SER A 90 8.09 -40.30 -10.75
C SER A 90 8.58 -40.99 -12.04
N SER A 91 8.55 -42.33 -12.09
CA SER A 91 8.99 -43.14 -13.24
C SER A 91 7.93 -43.32 -14.33
N GLN A 92 6.68 -42.89 -14.12
CA GLN A 92 5.64 -43.01 -15.14
C GLN A 92 5.79 -41.96 -16.24
N GLU A 93 5.47 -42.36 -17.46
CA GLU A 93 5.37 -41.43 -18.59
C GLU A 93 3.98 -40.78 -18.64
N VAL A 94 3.94 -39.47 -18.89
CA VAL A 94 2.69 -38.71 -18.99
C VAL A 94 1.82 -39.22 -20.15
N SER A 95 2.46 -39.62 -21.26
CA SER A 95 1.83 -40.22 -22.45
C SER A 95 1.02 -41.49 -22.13
N THR A 96 1.51 -42.30 -21.17
CA THR A 96 0.85 -43.54 -20.75
C THR A 96 -0.33 -43.25 -19.84
N LEU A 97 -0.22 -42.22 -18.99
CA LEU A 97 -1.27 -41.83 -18.06
C LEU A 97 -2.40 -41.04 -18.72
N PHE A 98 -2.08 -40.22 -19.73
CA PHE A 98 -3.02 -39.38 -20.46
C PHE A 98 -2.91 -39.68 -21.96
N PRO A 99 -3.51 -40.80 -22.42
CA PRO A 99 -3.37 -41.28 -23.79
C PRO A 99 -4.00 -40.33 -24.81
N LYS A 100 -3.69 -40.54 -26.09
CA LYS A 100 -3.97 -39.62 -27.22
C LYS A 100 -5.44 -39.25 -27.50
N ARG A 101 -6.41 -39.76 -26.72
CA ARG A 101 -7.80 -39.36 -26.86
C ARG A 101 -7.96 -37.89 -26.43
N PRO A 102 -8.87 -37.11 -27.07
CA PRO A 102 -9.13 -35.76 -26.61
C PRO A 102 -9.59 -35.81 -25.15
N LEU A 103 -8.81 -35.17 -24.28
CA LEU A 103 -9.21 -34.96 -22.91
C LEU A 103 -10.49 -34.13 -22.90
N ILE A 104 -11.38 -34.48 -21.98
CA ILE A 104 -12.63 -33.78 -21.86
C ILE A 104 -12.29 -32.38 -21.32
N LYS A 105 -12.50 -31.38 -22.17
CA LYS A 105 -12.28 -29.97 -21.82
C LYS A 105 -13.11 -29.64 -20.59
N ASN A 106 -12.62 -28.70 -19.78
CA ASN A 106 -13.31 -28.18 -18.59
C ASN A 106 -13.39 -29.14 -17.39
N ARG A 107 -12.33 -29.92 -17.14
CA ARG A 107 -12.25 -30.86 -15.99
C ARG A 107 -10.89 -30.86 -15.31
N VAL A 108 -10.87 -31.12 -14.01
CA VAL A 108 -9.61 -31.32 -13.25
C VAL A 108 -9.00 -32.67 -13.62
N HIS A 109 -7.73 -32.65 -14.05
CA HIS A 109 -6.98 -33.86 -14.42
C HIS A 109 -6.05 -34.30 -13.29
N ILE A 110 -5.42 -33.34 -12.61
CA ILE A 110 -4.39 -33.58 -11.59
C ILE A 110 -4.69 -32.78 -10.32
N ILE A 111 -4.62 -33.43 -9.17
CA ILE A 111 -4.55 -32.77 -7.86
C ILE A 111 -3.09 -32.74 -7.40
N VAL A 112 -2.62 -31.57 -6.99
CA VAL A 112 -1.28 -31.32 -6.46
C VAL A 112 -1.37 -31.26 -4.95
N GLU A 113 -0.87 -32.27 -4.26
CA GLU A 113 -0.77 -32.30 -2.81
C GLU A 113 0.63 -31.81 -2.40
N LEU A 114 0.66 -30.85 -1.46
CA LEU A 114 1.88 -30.36 -0.86
C LEU A 114 2.37 -31.35 0.20
N PRO A 115 3.69 -31.59 0.33
CA PRO A 115 4.22 -32.45 1.37
C PRO A 115 3.78 -31.89 2.73
N SER A 116 2.98 -32.67 3.47
CA SER A 116 2.55 -32.32 4.82
C SER A 116 3.78 -31.88 5.62
N THR A 117 3.78 -30.65 6.12
CA THR A 117 4.81 -30.16 7.02
C THR A 117 4.66 -30.88 8.36
N THR A 118 5.05 -32.15 8.43
CA THR A 118 5.30 -32.81 9.72
C THR A 118 6.30 -31.94 10.46
N PRO A 119 6.05 -31.59 11.73
CA PRO A 119 6.95 -30.74 12.51
C PRO A 119 8.27 -31.50 12.68
N PHE A 120 9.23 -31.20 11.81
CA PHE A 120 10.57 -31.75 11.90
C PHE A 120 11.19 -31.18 13.17
N THR A 121 11.31 -32.03 14.18
CA THR A 121 12.01 -31.77 15.43
C THR A 121 13.43 -31.35 15.08
N ARG A 122 13.73 -30.05 15.19
CA ARG A 122 15.08 -29.51 14.98
C ARG A 122 15.96 -29.96 16.14
N PHE A 123 16.63 -31.10 15.96
CA PHE A 123 17.80 -31.49 16.73
C PHE A 123 19.01 -31.47 15.79
N VAL A 124 19.64 -30.30 15.62
CA VAL A 124 21.06 -30.18 15.26
C VAL A 124 21.62 -28.91 15.93
N HIS A 125 22.57 -29.16 16.82
CA HIS A 125 23.62 -28.32 17.40
C HIS A 125 23.51 -26.77 17.34
N PHE A 126 23.26 -26.20 18.51
CA PHE A 126 23.84 -24.92 18.94
C PHE A 126 24.57 -25.13 20.28
N ASN A 127 25.65 -25.90 20.26
CA ASN A 127 26.63 -25.92 21.36
C ASN A 127 27.74 -24.92 21.02
N PHE A 128 27.46 -23.63 21.18
CA PHE A 128 28.45 -22.59 21.49
C PHE A 128 27.66 -21.31 21.81
N LEU A 129 27.63 -20.95 23.11
CA LEU A 129 27.15 -19.69 23.75
C LEU A 129 26.34 -19.90 25.06
N PHE A 130 26.44 -21.06 25.70
CA PHE A 130 26.11 -21.21 27.13
C PHE A 130 27.39 -21.11 27.97
N SER A 131 27.98 -19.92 28.09
CA SER A 131 29.03 -19.67 29.10
C SER A 131 29.23 -18.19 29.52
N ILE A 132 28.37 -17.24 29.14
CA ILE A 132 28.54 -15.82 29.57
C ILE A 132 27.23 -15.17 30.09
N SER A 133 26.18 -15.93 30.40
CA SER A 133 24.91 -15.34 30.90
C SER A 133 24.51 -15.73 32.34
N ASN A 134 25.32 -16.51 33.07
CA ASN A 134 25.06 -16.82 34.48
C ASN A 134 25.90 -16.00 35.48
N ALA A 135 26.82 -15.16 35.00
CA ALA A 135 27.59 -14.26 35.85
C ALA A 135 26.88 -12.93 36.15
N TYR A 136 25.90 -12.52 35.33
CA TYR A 136 25.23 -11.22 35.47
C TYR A 136 23.91 -11.24 36.28
N LEU A 137 23.36 -12.43 36.56
CA LEU A 137 22.09 -12.57 37.32
C LEU A 137 22.29 -12.87 38.82
N ALA A 138 23.52 -13.16 39.26
CA ALA A 138 23.85 -13.31 40.67
C ALA A 138 24.22 -11.98 41.37
N ALA A 139 24.62 -10.93 40.61
CA ALA A 139 25.03 -9.65 41.17
C ALA A 139 23.86 -8.67 41.45
N ALA A 140 22.69 -8.87 40.84
CA ALA A 140 21.57 -7.94 40.96
C ALA A 140 20.57 -8.25 42.10
N ARG A 141 20.80 -9.31 42.89
CA ARG A 141 19.94 -9.69 44.03
C ARG A 141 20.53 -9.35 45.41
N ILE A 142 21.73 -8.78 45.48
CA ILE A 142 22.40 -8.43 46.74
C ILE A 142 22.38 -6.90 47.04
N CYS A 143 21.88 -6.06 46.14
CA CYS A 143 21.88 -4.59 46.34
C CYS A 143 20.55 -3.96 46.77
N PHE A 144 19.58 -4.70 47.33
CA PHE A 144 18.31 -4.12 47.81
C PHE A 144 17.95 -4.51 49.25
N LEU A 145 18.96 -4.65 50.11
CA LEU A 145 18.81 -4.87 51.55
C LEU A 145 19.87 -4.06 52.32
N SER A 146 19.89 -2.74 52.15
CA SER A 146 20.60 -1.80 53.02
C SER A 146 20.01 -0.40 52.82
N LEU A 147 19.09 0.00 53.72
CA LEU A 147 18.89 1.37 54.23
C LEU A 147 17.49 1.42 54.86
N ILE A 148 17.44 1.39 56.20
CA ILE A 148 16.64 2.24 57.11
C ILE A 148 16.66 1.58 58.51
N VAL A 149 17.52 2.12 59.38
CA VAL A 149 17.44 2.14 60.87
C VAL A 149 18.12 3.48 61.24
N ASP A 150 17.48 4.46 61.88
CA ASP A 150 17.19 4.65 63.32
C ASP A 150 15.99 5.65 63.44
N GLY A 151 14.94 5.50 64.25
CA GLY A 151 14.84 5.53 65.74
C GLY A 151 14.35 6.93 66.23
N PRO A 152 13.63 7.13 67.38
CA PRO A 152 13.33 6.19 68.46
C PRO A 152 11.89 6.18 69.07
N LEU A 153 11.69 5.09 69.81
CA LEU A 153 10.80 4.78 70.95
C LEU A 153 9.99 5.90 71.64
N TYR A 154 8.73 5.57 71.98
CA TYR A 154 8.23 5.66 73.36
C TYR A 154 7.37 4.44 73.72
N PHE A 155 7.67 3.89 74.90
CA PHE A 155 7.09 2.71 75.55
C PHE A 155 5.96 3.16 76.49
N LEU A 156 4.85 2.42 76.57
CA LEU A 156 4.09 2.23 77.82
C LEU A 156 3.22 0.96 77.75
N LEU A 157 3.17 0.27 78.88
CA LEU A 157 2.81 -1.13 79.11
C LEU A 157 1.35 -1.36 79.54
N SER A 158 0.92 -2.60 79.32
CA SER A 158 -0.14 -3.37 80.03
C SER A 158 -1.60 -3.00 79.70
N THR A 159 -2.56 -3.93 79.62
CA THR A 159 -2.80 -5.15 80.40
C THR A 159 -3.54 -6.21 79.59
N SER A 160 -3.34 -7.47 79.98
CA SER A 160 -4.12 -8.63 79.61
C SER A 160 -5.59 -8.52 80.06
N ALA A 161 -6.53 -8.73 79.13
CA ALA A 161 -7.90 -9.13 79.49
C ALA A 161 -8.46 -10.06 78.41
N SER A 162 -8.81 -11.26 78.84
CA SER A 162 -9.55 -12.25 78.06
C SER A 162 -10.85 -11.66 77.52
N ARG A 163 -11.01 -11.61 76.19
CA ARG A 163 -12.33 -11.47 75.57
C ARG A 163 -12.49 -12.47 74.43
N LYS A 164 -13.63 -13.15 74.50
CA LYS A 164 -14.13 -14.18 73.62
C LYS A 164 -14.01 -13.77 72.15
N ARG A 165 -13.61 -14.72 71.30
CA ARG A 165 -13.69 -14.62 69.83
C ARG A 165 -15.09 -14.17 69.41
N PRO A 166 -15.25 -13.05 68.69
CA PRO A 166 -16.40 -12.85 67.83
C PRO A 166 -16.11 -13.50 66.47
N TYR A 167 -17.11 -14.22 66.01
CA TYR A 167 -17.43 -14.59 64.64
C TYR A 167 -16.58 -13.90 63.54
N TRP A 168 -15.70 -14.67 62.88
CA TRP A 168 -14.96 -14.29 61.68
C TRP A 168 -15.84 -14.41 60.42
N SER A 169 -16.93 -13.64 60.33
CA SER A 169 -17.76 -13.59 59.12
C SER A 169 -18.02 -12.18 58.58
N SER A 170 -17.31 -11.14 59.06
CA SER A 170 -17.54 -9.76 58.57
C SER A 170 -16.42 -9.21 57.70
N ALA A 171 -15.16 -9.59 57.88
CA ALA A 171 -14.06 -8.98 57.11
C ALA A 171 -14.01 -9.43 55.64
N GLU A 172 -14.28 -10.71 55.34
CA GLU A 172 -14.35 -11.20 53.96
C GLU A 172 -15.64 -10.75 53.25
N ASP A 173 -16.74 -10.62 53.99
CA ASP A 173 -18.00 -10.14 53.44
C ASP A 173 -17.99 -8.61 53.26
N GLU A 174 -17.33 -7.85 54.14
CA GLU A 174 -17.06 -6.42 53.95
C GLU A 174 -16.07 -6.18 52.80
N ASP A 175 -15.02 -6.99 52.64
CA ASP A 175 -14.11 -6.90 51.48
C ASP A 175 -14.81 -7.32 50.18
N ARG A 176 -15.68 -8.33 50.21
CA ARG A 176 -16.53 -8.69 49.06
C ARG A 176 -17.55 -7.62 48.74
N GLU A 177 -18.18 -7.02 49.74
CA GLU A 177 -19.16 -5.96 49.55
C GLU A 177 -18.48 -4.66 49.09
N ALA A 178 -17.30 -4.33 49.61
CA ALA A 178 -16.46 -3.24 49.14
C ALA A 178 -15.98 -3.49 47.71
N LYS A 179 -15.52 -4.70 47.36
CA LYS A 179 -15.19 -5.09 45.98
C LYS A 179 -16.41 -5.07 45.06
N ARG A 180 -17.58 -5.49 45.53
CA ARG A 180 -18.85 -5.41 44.77
C ARG A 180 -19.25 -3.96 44.53
N LYS A 181 -19.20 -3.10 45.55
CA LYS A 181 -19.49 -1.66 45.44
C LYS A 181 -18.46 -0.95 44.56
N TYR A 182 -17.17 -1.31 44.68
CA TYR A 182 -16.10 -0.77 43.85
C TYR A 182 -16.21 -1.21 42.39
N THR A 183 -16.55 -2.48 42.13
CA THR A 183 -16.83 -3.02 40.80
C THR A 183 -18.07 -2.35 40.20
N ALA A 184 -19.14 -2.18 40.97
CA ALA A 184 -20.35 -1.48 40.53
C ALA A 184 -20.10 0.01 40.22
N LEU A 185 -19.15 0.65 40.92
CA LEU A 185 -18.77 2.04 40.70
C LEU A 185 -17.86 2.25 39.48
N HIS A 186 -17.07 1.25 39.09
CA HIS A 186 -16.01 1.38 38.07
C HIS A 186 -16.17 0.49 36.82
N SER A 187 -17.20 -0.37 36.78
CA SER A 187 -17.65 -1.05 35.57
C SER A 187 -19.17 -0.90 35.45
N ALA A 188 -19.60 0.27 34.99
CA ALA A 188 -21.02 0.51 34.71
C ALA A 188 -21.36 -0.12 33.36
N THR A 189 -22.42 -0.94 33.31
CA THR A 189 -23.03 -1.31 32.03
C THR A 189 -23.53 -0.03 31.38
N LEU A 190 -23.17 0.20 30.12
CA LEU A 190 -23.61 1.39 29.41
C LEU A 190 -25.14 1.41 29.30
N PRO A 191 -25.79 2.56 29.53
CA PRO A 191 -27.23 2.70 29.34
C PRO A 191 -27.65 2.31 27.93
N SER A 192 -28.88 1.80 27.78
CA SER A 192 -29.47 1.43 26.48
C SER A 192 -29.48 2.57 25.47
N GLU A 193 -29.53 3.82 25.96
CA GLU A 193 -29.51 5.02 25.13
C GLU A 193 -28.12 5.34 24.55
N HIS A 194 -27.05 4.79 25.12
CA HIS A 194 -25.70 5.05 24.68
C HIS A 194 -25.44 4.42 23.30
N SER A 195 -24.79 5.17 22.41
CA SER A 195 -24.59 4.76 21.01
C SER A 195 -23.80 3.48 20.83
N LEU A 196 -22.80 3.23 21.68
CA LEU A 196 -22.07 1.95 21.69
C LEU A 196 -22.93 0.77 22.16
N HIS A 197 -23.88 1.00 23.08
CA HIS A 197 -24.84 -0.03 23.49
C HIS A 197 -25.80 -0.34 22.35
N LYS A 198 -26.34 0.69 21.68
CA LYS A 198 -27.18 0.55 20.48
C LYS A 198 -26.46 -0.23 19.39
N LEU A 199 -25.19 0.10 19.13
CA LEU A 199 -24.35 -0.63 18.17
C LEU A 199 -24.17 -2.11 18.54
N TRP A 200 -23.90 -2.39 19.83
CA TRP A 200 -23.78 -3.76 20.32
C TRP A 200 -25.08 -4.55 20.17
N ALA A 201 -26.22 -3.96 20.53
CA ALA A 201 -27.52 -4.61 20.40
C ALA A 201 -27.85 -4.89 18.92
N LEU A 202 -27.65 -3.89 18.05
CA LEU A 202 -27.85 -3.97 16.61
C LEU A 202 -26.99 -5.08 15.99
N ALA A 203 -25.69 -5.11 16.31
CA ALA A 203 -24.76 -6.07 15.74
C ALA A 203 -25.04 -7.54 16.12
N ARG A 204 -25.83 -7.76 17.18
CA ARG A 204 -26.19 -9.09 17.67
C ARG A 204 -27.60 -9.52 17.31
N ASN A 205 -28.40 -8.61 16.74
CA ASN A 205 -29.71 -8.96 16.24
C ASN A 205 -29.58 -9.74 14.92
N LEU A 206 -29.80 -11.06 14.98
CA LEU A 206 -29.67 -11.97 13.82
C LEU A 206 -30.65 -11.65 12.68
N GLY A 207 -31.68 -10.85 12.93
CA GLY A 207 -32.69 -10.48 11.93
C GLY A 207 -32.34 -9.25 11.09
N GLU A 208 -31.36 -8.44 11.48
CA GLU A 208 -31.05 -7.17 10.80
C GLU A 208 -29.73 -7.27 10.02
N THR A 209 -29.79 -6.97 8.71
CA THR A 209 -28.59 -6.89 7.88
C THR A 209 -27.89 -5.56 8.12
N LEU A 210 -26.81 -5.59 8.91
CA LEU A 210 -25.91 -4.43 9.11
C LEU A 210 -25.26 -3.95 7.80
N PHE A 211 -25.01 -4.90 6.90
CA PHE A 211 -24.39 -4.65 5.62
C PHE A 211 -25.41 -4.86 4.52
N GLU A 212 -25.51 -3.91 3.59
CA GLU A 212 -26.41 -4.01 2.47
C GLU A 212 -25.75 -3.58 1.17
N THR A 213 -26.23 -4.16 0.08
CA THR A 213 -25.81 -3.78 -1.27
C THR A 213 -26.80 -2.75 -1.79
N ARG A 214 -26.32 -1.55 -2.09
CA ARG A 214 -27.12 -0.47 -2.68
C ARG A 214 -26.73 -0.25 -4.14
N PRO A 215 -27.67 0.11 -5.03
CA PRO A 215 -27.33 0.58 -6.36
C PRO A 215 -26.56 1.91 -6.27
N VAL A 216 -25.54 2.08 -7.12
CA VAL A 216 -24.79 3.34 -7.20
C VAL A 216 -25.64 4.38 -7.93
N GLN A 217 -25.98 5.45 -7.22
CA GLN A 217 -26.75 6.57 -7.77
C GLN A 217 -25.82 7.58 -8.46
N ARG A 218 -26.16 7.93 -9.70
CA ARG A 218 -25.41 8.88 -10.54
C ARG A 218 -26.15 10.22 -10.64
N ASP A 219 -25.42 11.28 -10.94
CA ASP A 219 -26.04 12.55 -11.34
C ASP A 219 -26.73 12.42 -12.70
N GLU A 220 -27.65 13.35 -13.01
CA GLU A 220 -28.30 13.46 -14.33
C GLU A 220 -27.29 13.65 -15.46
N SER A 221 -26.20 14.37 -15.18
CA SER A 221 -25.06 14.58 -16.09
C SER A 221 -23.80 13.94 -15.50
N PRO A 222 -23.67 12.59 -15.56
CA PRO A 222 -22.62 11.88 -14.86
C PRO A 222 -21.24 12.14 -15.47
N THR A 223 -20.20 12.04 -14.65
CA THR A 223 -18.83 12.05 -15.15
C THR A 223 -18.55 10.79 -15.96
N LYS A 224 -17.63 10.86 -16.93
CA LYS A 224 -17.16 9.70 -17.75
C LYS A 224 -16.41 8.61 -16.95
N THR A 225 -16.46 8.65 -15.62
CA THR A 225 -15.79 7.69 -14.74
C THR A 225 -16.60 6.40 -14.65
N GLU A 226 -15.95 5.27 -14.90
CA GLU A 226 -16.55 3.94 -14.70
C GLU A 226 -16.73 3.67 -13.21
N LEU A 227 -17.97 3.35 -12.83
CA LEU A 227 -18.36 3.02 -11.46
C LEU A 227 -19.02 1.64 -11.44
N PRO A 228 -18.92 0.87 -10.33
CA PRO A 228 -19.68 -0.36 -10.20
C PRO A 228 -21.19 -0.08 -10.19
N SER A 229 -22.00 -1.05 -10.59
CA SER A 229 -23.46 -0.92 -10.55
C SER A 229 -24.01 -0.85 -9.13
N ASN A 230 -23.33 -1.50 -8.18
CA ASN A 230 -23.71 -1.58 -6.78
C ASN A 230 -22.51 -1.32 -5.87
N CYS A 231 -22.79 -0.87 -4.65
CA CYS A 231 -21.80 -0.72 -3.59
C CYS A 231 -22.26 -1.40 -2.30
N MET A 232 -21.31 -1.80 -1.46
CA MET A 232 -21.58 -2.37 -0.14
C MET A 232 -21.54 -1.25 0.90
N VAL A 233 -22.55 -1.18 1.75
CA VAL A 233 -22.73 -0.13 2.75
C VAL A 233 -22.96 -0.77 4.12
N LEU A 234 -22.31 -0.23 5.15
CA LEU A 234 -22.65 -0.47 6.55
C LEU A 234 -23.65 0.60 6.99
N ASN A 235 -24.85 0.15 7.35
CA ASN A 235 -25.98 0.98 7.72
C ASN A 235 -25.68 1.77 9.00
N GLY A 236 -25.68 3.10 8.89
CA GLY A 236 -25.08 3.96 9.91
C GLY A 236 -26.01 4.48 10.99
N GLY A 237 -27.33 4.47 10.78
CA GLY A 237 -28.33 4.81 11.81
C GLY A 237 -28.00 6.03 12.68
N ASP A 238 -28.50 6.05 13.91
CA ASP A 238 -28.17 7.11 14.87
C ASP A 238 -26.81 6.91 15.54
N TRP A 239 -26.31 5.66 15.58
CA TRP A 239 -25.08 5.33 16.26
C TRP A 239 -23.85 5.96 15.58
N ILE A 240 -23.81 6.02 14.23
CA ILE A 240 -22.72 6.69 13.53
C ILE A 240 -22.72 8.18 13.80
N LYS A 241 -23.89 8.84 13.72
CA LYS A 241 -24.01 10.28 13.98
C LYS A 241 -23.50 10.62 15.37
N ASN A 242 -23.79 9.79 16.37
CA ASN A 242 -23.37 10.04 17.74
C ASN A 242 -21.89 9.71 18.00
N LEU A 243 -21.34 8.67 17.38
CA LEU A 243 -19.93 8.29 17.56
C LEU A 243 -18.97 9.13 16.71
N LEU A 244 -19.48 9.70 15.62
CA LEU A 244 -18.73 10.55 14.69
C LEU A 244 -19.54 11.83 14.42
N PRO A 245 -19.77 12.69 15.43
CA PRO A 245 -20.64 13.86 15.30
C PRO A 245 -20.12 14.91 14.31
N VAL A 246 -18.80 14.92 14.07
CA VAL A 246 -18.16 15.80 13.09
C VAL A 246 -18.25 15.22 11.67
N SER A 247 -18.68 13.96 11.52
CA SER A 247 -18.80 13.34 10.20
C SER A 247 -20.10 13.72 9.52
N ARG A 248 -20.01 14.05 8.23
CA ARG A 248 -21.15 14.45 7.39
C ARG A 248 -21.72 13.29 6.59
N PHE A 249 -21.70 12.06 7.13
CA PHE A 249 -22.25 10.88 6.44
C PHE A 249 -23.25 10.11 7.31
N THR A 250 -24.26 9.52 6.65
CA THR A 250 -25.33 8.74 7.28
C THR A 250 -24.99 7.26 7.37
N ASP A 251 -24.17 6.76 6.45
CA ASP A 251 -23.78 5.37 6.34
C ASP A 251 -22.30 5.26 5.91
N VAL A 252 -21.72 4.06 6.05
CA VAL A 252 -20.31 3.82 5.75
C VAL A 252 -20.17 3.02 4.47
N LEU A 253 -19.51 3.60 3.47
CA LEU A 253 -19.07 2.85 2.30
C LEU A 253 -18.03 1.80 2.72
N ILE A 254 -18.29 0.54 2.38
CA ILE A 254 -17.31 -0.54 2.51
C ILE A 254 -16.40 -0.53 1.29
N ARG A 255 -15.24 0.09 1.47
CA ARG A 255 -14.20 0.22 0.46
C ARG A 255 -13.51 -1.11 0.18
N ASP A 256 -13.00 -1.28 -1.03
CA ASP A 256 -12.09 -2.38 -1.34
C ASP A 256 -10.85 -2.34 -0.43
N GLU A 257 -10.37 -1.14 -0.09
CA GLU A 257 -9.28 -0.94 0.85
C GLU A 257 -9.60 -1.50 2.26
N TYR A 258 -10.86 -1.43 2.71
CA TYR A 258 -11.25 -2.03 4.00
C TYR A 258 -11.20 -3.55 3.94
N ASN A 259 -11.57 -4.14 2.81
CA ASN A 259 -11.48 -5.59 2.62
C ASN A 259 -10.01 -6.06 2.60
N LYS A 260 -9.13 -5.33 1.89
CA LYS A 260 -7.67 -5.56 1.91
C LYS A 260 -7.11 -5.44 3.33
N ALA A 261 -7.45 -4.37 4.06
CA ALA A 261 -7.00 -4.16 5.43
C ALA A 261 -7.55 -5.21 6.41
N LEU A 262 -8.80 -5.65 6.25
CA LEU A 262 -9.44 -6.71 7.06
C LEU A 262 -8.70 -8.04 6.92
N ARG A 263 -8.36 -8.43 5.69
CA ARG A 263 -7.56 -9.64 5.43
C ARG A 263 -6.16 -9.51 6.00
N ALA A 264 -5.52 -8.36 5.80
CA ALA A 264 -4.19 -8.08 6.32
C ALA A 264 -4.12 -8.19 7.84
N VAL A 265 -5.11 -7.64 8.56
CA VAL A 265 -5.13 -7.69 10.03
C VAL A 265 -5.39 -9.11 10.54
N ILE A 266 -6.26 -9.87 9.87
CA ILE A 266 -6.54 -11.27 10.23
C ILE A 266 -5.33 -12.16 9.94
N ASP A 267 -4.72 -12.06 8.75
CA ASP A 267 -3.52 -12.84 8.42
C ASP A 267 -2.34 -12.51 9.33
N TRP A 268 -2.17 -11.25 9.71
CA TRP A 268 -1.17 -10.86 10.72
C TRP A 268 -1.47 -11.46 12.10
N CYS A 269 -2.72 -11.42 12.55
CA CYS A 269 -3.14 -12.01 13.82
C CYS A 269 -2.88 -13.52 13.87
N LEU A 270 -3.31 -14.25 12.83
CA LEU A 270 -3.23 -15.72 12.77
C LEU A 270 -1.80 -16.20 12.49
N ASN A 271 -1.16 -15.63 11.46
CA ASN A 271 0.05 -16.18 10.86
C ASN A 271 1.31 -15.34 11.07
N ARG A 272 1.19 -14.09 11.56
CA ARG A 272 2.27 -13.09 11.59
C ARG A 272 2.95 -12.90 10.22
N LYS A 273 2.19 -13.13 9.15
CA LYS A 273 2.66 -12.91 7.78
C LYS A 273 2.54 -11.42 7.46
N ARG A 274 3.63 -10.82 7.00
CA ARG A 274 3.62 -9.44 6.53
C ARG A 274 2.96 -9.40 5.16
N VAL A 275 2.06 -8.44 4.96
CA VAL A 275 1.46 -8.22 3.64
C VAL A 275 2.49 -7.54 2.75
N THR A 276 3.07 -8.32 1.84
CA THR A 276 4.13 -7.87 0.92
C THR A 276 3.58 -7.26 -0.36
N THR A 277 2.36 -7.60 -0.77
CA THR A 277 1.76 -7.17 -2.05
C THR A 277 0.26 -6.93 -1.90
N ASP A 278 -0.31 -6.21 -2.87
CA ASP A 278 -1.75 -6.02 -2.95
C ASP A 278 -2.48 -7.35 -3.12
N MET A 279 -3.39 -7.60 -2.19
CA MET A 279 -4.26 -8.76 -2.24
C MET A 279 -5.24 -8.62 -3.40
N GLN A 280 -5.54 -9.73 -4.07
CA GLN A 280 -6.55 -9.74 -5.13
C GLN A 280 -7.92 -9.33 -4.58
N PRO A 281 -8.76 -8.70 -5.42
CA PRO A 281 -10.15 -8.46 -5.07
C PRO A 281 -10.79 -9.78 -4.67
N ALA A 282 -11.55 -9.79 -3.58
CA ALA A 282 -12.42 -10.91 -3.28
C ALA A 282 -13.69 -10.40 -2.60
N PRO A 283 -14.76 -11.20 -2.56
CA PRO A 283 -16.04 -10.76 -2.00
C PRO A 283 -15.91 -10.24 -0.57
N TRP A 284 -16.75 -9.26 -0.23
CA TRP A 284 -16.90 -8.83 1.15
C TRP A 284 -17.57 -9.92 1.97
N ARG A 285 -16.97 -10.31 3.09
CA ARG A 285 -17.57 -11.20 4.08
C ARG A 285 -16.99 -10.95 5.45
N ASN A 286 -17.75 -11.31 6.49
CA ASN A 286 -17.25 -11.26 7.86
C ASN A 286 -16.30 -12.43 8.13
N LEU A 287 -15.00 -12.18 7.92
CA LEU A 287 -13.93 -13.17 8.10
C LEU A 287 -13.75 -13.66 9.54
N PHE A 288 -14.33 -12.97 10.54
CA PHE A 288 -14.29 -13.46 11.92
C PHE A 288 -15.17 -14.69 12.15
N LEU A 289 -16.18 -14.92 11.30
CA LEU A 289 -17.01 -16.13 11.36
C LEU A 289 -16.25 -17.39 10.96
N ASP A 290 -15.17 -17.23 10.18
CA ASP A 290 -14.31 -18.32 9.72
C ASP A 290 -13.16 -18.61 10.71
N VAL A 291 -12.97 -17.77 11.74
CA VAL A 291 -11.91 -17.98 12.73
C VAL A 291 -12.33 -19.10 13.69
N PRO A 292 -11.53 -20.17 13.85
CA PRO A 292 -11.89 -21.29 14.73
C PRO A 292 -12.19 -20.83 16.16
N ALA A 293 -13.26 -21.35 16.74
CA ALA A 293 -13.61 -21.10 18.12
C ALA A 293 -12.44 -21.48 19.05
N GLY A 294 -12.08 -20.58 19.97
CA GLY A 294 -10.95 -20.78 20.87
C GLY A 294 -9.58 -20.44 20.27
N HIS A 295 -9.50 -19.86 19.06
CA HIS A 295 -8.23 -19.35 18.55
C HIS A 295 -7.66 -18.27 19.49
N VAL A 296 -6.47 -18.55 20.00
CA VAL A 296 -5.70 -17.66 20.88
C VAL A 296 -4.90 -16.73 19.97
N SER A 297 -5.25 -15.44 19.94
CA SER A 297 -4.43 -14.49 19.21
C SER A 297 -3.03 -14.43 19.83
N LYS A 298 -2.00 -14.48 18.99
CA LYS A 298 -0.64 -14.24 19.46
C LYS A 298 -0.52 -12.76 19.85
N GLN A 299 0.13 -12.49 20.99
CA GLN A 299 0.51 -11.12 21.36
C GLN A 299 1.29 -10.48 20.20
N SER A 300 0.69 -9.47 19.58
CA SER A 300 1.21 -8.73 18.43
C SER A 300 0.35 -7.50 18.18
N ALA A 301 0.81 -6.60 17.32
CA ALA A 301 0.07 -5.39 16.99
C ALA A 301 0.09 -5.05 15.51
N PHE A 302 -0.98 -4.38 15.09
CA PHE A 302 -1.23 -3.94 13.72
C PHE A 302 -1.54 -2.45 13.72
N VAL A 303 -0.69 -1.64 13.08
CA VAL A 303 -0.83 -0.17 13.07
C VAL A 303 -1.26 0.30 11.68
N LEU A 304 -2.50 0.76 11.58
CA LEU A 304 -3.09 1.40 10.40
C LEU A 304 -2.64 2.85 10.32
N LEU A 305 -2.01 3.19 9.19
CA LEU A 305 -1.46 4.51 8.88
C LEU A 305 -2.01 5.02 7.54
N GLY A 306 -1.91 6.33 7.32
CA GLY A 306 -2.36 6.99 6.10
C GLY A 306 -2.84 8.41 6.36
N ASN A 307 -3.10 9.19 5.32
CA ASN A 307 -3.48 10.60 5.45
C ASN A 307 -4.75 10.82 6.29
N PRO A 308 -4.92 12.01 6.91
CA PRO A 308 -6.20 12.39 7.50
C PRO A 308 -7.34 12.25 6.49
N GLY A 309 -8.53 11.81 6.94
CA GLY A 309 -9.70 11.64 6.06
C GLY A 309 -9.74 10.34 5.25
N ILE A 310 -8.69 9.51 5.27
CA ILE A 310 -8.65 8.25 4.49
C ILE A 310 -9.59 7.14 5.01
N GLY A 311 -10.16 7.28 6.22
CA GLY A 311 -11.11 6.32 6.79
C GLY A 311 -10.57 5.35 7.84
N LYS A 312 -9.37 5.56 8.40
CA LYS A 312 -8.78 4.67 9.45
C LYS A 312 -9.71 4.44 10.66
N THR A 313 -10.25 5.51 11.24
CA THR A 313 -11.16 5.44 12.39
C THR A 313 -12.47 4.74 12.01
N VAL A 314 -12.98 5.00 10.80
CA VAL A 314 -14.17 4.31 10.26
C VAL A 314 -13.89 2.81 10.10
N PHE A 315 -12.71 2.42 9.63
CA PHE A 315 -12.31 1.02 9.55
C PHE A 315 -12.26 0.34 10.93
N LEU A 316 -11.85 1.03 12.00
CA LEU A 316 -11.95 0.48 13.36
C LEU A 316 -13.40 0.21 13.77
N TYR A 317 -14.35 1.07 13.41
CA TYR A 317 -15.77 0.82 13.66
C TYR A 317 -16.30 -0.36 12.83
N VAL A 318 -15.89 -0.48 11.57
CA VAL A 318 -16.21 -1.66 10.75
C VAL A 318 -15.67 -2.93 11.41
N LEU A 319 -14.41 -2.93 11.87
CA LEU A 319 -13.83 -4.05 12.62
C LEU A 319 -14.60 -4.37 13.90
N LEU A 320 -14.99 -3.35 14.66
CA LEU A 320 -15.80 -3.50 15.87
C LEU A 320 -17.12 -4.21 15.51
N VAL A 321 -17.88 -3.70 14.54
CA VAL A 321 -19.15 -4.29 14.09
C VAL A 321 -18.98 -5.76 13.68
N LEU A 322 -17.97 -6.06 12.86
CA LEU A 322 -17.71 -7.43 12.41
C LEU A 322 -17.41 -8.38 13.57
N ARG A 323 -16.64 -7.92 14.57
CA ARG A 323 -16.32 -8.71 15.77
C ARG A 323 -17.53 -8.91 16.68
N LEU A 324 -18.35 -7.88 16.88
CA LEU A 324 -19.58 -7.96 17.67
C LEU A 324 -20.59 -8.93 17.04
N HIS A 325 -20.72 -8.88 15.71
CA HIS A 325 -21.53 -9.83 14.95
C HIS A 325 -21.03 -11.27 15.11
N ALA A 326 -19.71 -11.47 15.16
CA ALA A 326 -19.09 -12.76 15.46
C ALA A 326 -19.06 -13.13 16.96
N ARG A 327 -19.69 -12.32 17.83
CA ARG A 327 -19.73 -12.49 19.29
C ARG A 327 -18.34 -12.58 19.93
N LEU A 328 -17.37 -11.84 19.40
CA LEU A 328 -16.00 -11.83 19.91
C LEU A 328 -15.76 -10.67 20.89
N PRO A 329 -15.14 -10.92 22.06
CA PRO A 329 -14.87 -9.88 23.03
C PRO A 329 -13.92 -8.83 22.46
N THR A 330 -14.17 -7.56 22.73
CA THR A 330 -13.43 -6.46 22.11
C THR A 330 -13.28 -5.30 23.10
N ILE A 331 -12.08 -4.76 23.21
CA ILE A 331 -11.80 -3.49 23.90
C ILE A 331 -11.71 -2.40 22.84
N PHE A 332 -12.43 -1.30 23.02
CA PHE A 332 -12.35 -0.12 22.17
C PHE A 332 -11.95 1.10 23.01
N GLN A 333 -10.99 1.88 22.52
CA GLN A 333 -10.56 3.11 23.17
C GLN A 333 -10.24 4.20 22.15
N SER A 334 -10.95 5.33 22.25
CA SER A 334 -10.74 6.55 21.47
C SER A 334 -10.38 7.77 22.33
N GLU A 335 -10.45 7.64 23.66
CA GLU A 335 -10.20 8.70 24.64
C GLU A 335 -9.34 8.19 25.80
N LYS A 336 -8.72 9.09 26.56
CA LYS A 336 -7.78 8.72 27.64
C LYS A 336 -8.46 8.11 28.86
N THR A 337 -9.67 8.57 29.18
CA THR A 337 -10.35 8.29 30.46
C THR A 337 -11.31 7.11 30.39
N HIS A 338 -11.86 6.83 29.21
CA HIS A 338 -12.88 5.79 29.00
C HIS A 338 -12.33 4.63 28.19
N VAL A 339 -12.60 3.41 28.64
CA VAL A 339 -12.26 2.17 27.94
C VAL A 339 -13.51 1.32 27.85
N TYR A 340 -13.97 1.05 26.64
CA TYR A 340 -15.18 0.30 26.42
C TYR A 340 -14.85 -1.16 26.17
N TYR A 341 -15.41 -2.06 26.99
CA TYR A 341 -15.29 -3.50 26.80
C TYR A 341 -16.62 -4.10 26.38
N PHE A 342 -16.60 -4.85 25.29
CA PHE A 342 -17.74 -5.52 24.71
C PHE A 342 -17.58 -7.02 24.90
N ASP A 343 -18.63 -7.68 25.38
CA ASP A 343 -18.70 -9.13 25.48
C ASP A 343 -20.12 -9.65 25.20
N ASP A 344 -20.37 -10.90 25.57
CA ASP A 344 -21.67 -11.55 25.40
C ASP A 344 -22.78 -10.96 26.28
N LYS A 345 -22.44 -10.22 27.34
CA LYS A 345 -23.39 -9.68 28.33
C LYS A 345 -23.74 -8.22 28.06
N GLY A 346 -22.88 -7.48 27.38
CA GLY A 346 -23.14 -6.08 27.07
C GLY A 346 -21.90 -5.28 26.72
N VAL A 347 -22.01 -3.97 26.98
CA VAL A 347 -20.91 -3.02 26.88
C VAL A 347 -20.68 -2.39 28.24
N PHE A 348 -19.42 -2.37 28.67
CA PHE A 348 -18.98 -1.83 29.95
C PHE A 348 -18.06 -0.65 29.71
N ASP A 349 -18.33 0.48 30.35
CA ASP A 349 -17.37 1.58 30.45
C ASP A 349 -16.51 1.37 31.69
N MET A 350 -15.19 1.30 31.48
CA MET A 350 -14.21 1.02 32.51
C MET A 350 -13.12 2.08 32.51
N THR A 351 -12.61 2.39 33.71
CA THR A 351 -11.43 3.25 33.84
C THR A 351 -10.14 2.45 33.63
N PRO A 352 -9.06 3.09 33.12
CA PRO A 352 -7.74 2.46 33.02
C PRO A 352 -7.22 1.89 34.35
N GLU A 353 -7.50 2.57 35.46
CA GLU A 353 -7.12 2.14 36.80
C GLU A 353 -7.81 0.83 37.17
N PHE A 354 -9.13 0.75 36.98
CA PHE A 354 -9.92 -0.44 37.26
C PHE A 354 -9.43 -1.65 36.46
N ILE A 355 -9.15 -1.46 35.17
CA ILE A 355 -8.60 -2.53 34.32
C ILE A 355 -7.27 -3.04 34.86
N THR A 356 -6.35 -2.12 35.18
CA THR A 356 -5.00 -2.46 35.60
C THR A 356 -4.97 -3.21 36.93
N THR A 357 -5.83 -2.82 37.86
CA THR A 357 -5.86 -3.33 39.24
C THR A 357 -6.71 -4.58 39.41
N HIS A 358 -7.86 -4.66 38.73
CA HIS A 358 -8.87 -5.68 39.02
C HIS A 358 -9.25 -6.56 37.82
N PHE A 359 -9.13 -6.05 36.59
CA PHE A 359 -9.71 -6.72 35.41
C PHE A 359 -8.69 -7.34 34.45
N ARG A 360 -7.40 -7.04 34.59
CA ARG A 360 -6.33 -7.50 33.68
C ARG A 360 -6.35 -9.01 33.39
N PHE A 361 -6.62 -9.82 34.42
CA PHE A 361 -6.62 -11.29 34.31
C PHE A 361 -7.94 -11.89 33.80
N LYS A 362 -8.93 -11.05 33.48
CA LYS A 362 -10.25 -11.48 33.01
C LYS A 362 -10.37 -11.50 31.49
N PHE A 363 -9.46 -10.86 30.76
CA PHE A 363 -9.47 -10.90 29.31
C PHE A 363 -8.85 -12.19 28.79
N ASP A 364 -9.60 -12.89 27.96
CA ASP A 364 -9.06 -14.01 27.20
C ASP A 364 -8.26 -13.51 25.97
N GLN A 365 -7.50 -14.42 25.37
CA GLN A 365 -6.66 -14.12 24.20
C GLN A 365 -7.45 -14.00 22.88
N SER A 366 -8.77 -14.22 22.90
CA SER A 366 -9.64 -13.89 21.77
C SER A 366 -10.01 -12.40 21.78
N THR A 367 -9.82 -11.70 22.91
CA THR A 367 -10.07 -10.28 23.08
C THR A 367 -9.07 -9.44 22.28
N TRP A 368 -9.58 -8.56 21.42
CA TRP A 368 -8.78 -7.59 20.66
C TRP A 368 -8.92 -6.19 21.23
N CYS A 369 -7.85 -5.39 21.17
CA CYS A 369 -7.85 -3.98 21.50
C CYS A 369 -7.87 -3.13 20.24
N LEU A 370 -8.96 -2.42 19.98
CA LEU A 370 -9.12 -1.45 18.89
C LEU A 370 -8.87 -0.04 19.44
N ILE A 371 -7.76 0.57 19.03
CA ILE A 371 -7.28 1.84 19.59
C ILE A 371 -7.27 2.91 18.51
N ASP A 372 -8.08 3.96 18.68
CA ASP A 372 -8.09 5.11 17.78
C ASP A 372 -7.18 6.21 18.33
N SER A 373 -5.94 6.27 17.83
CA SER A 373 -4.97 7.29 18.21
C SER A 373 -5.23 8.61 17.47
N ASN A 374 -6.03 9.46 18.12
CA ASN A 374 -6.56 10.73 17.63
C ASN A 374 -6.06 11.91 18.52
N PRO A 375 -6.57 13.16 18.40
CA PRO A 375 -6.18 14.26 19.29
C PRO A 375 -6.47 14.02 20.79
N ASN A 376 -7.53 13.27 21.12
CA ASN A 376 -7.93 12.96 22.49
C ASN A 376 -7.10 11.81 23.08
N LEU A 377 -6.64 10.88 22.24
CA LEU A 377 -5.78 9.77 22.61
C LEU A 377 -4.53 9.72 21.72
N SER A 378 -3.41 10.26 22.20
CA SER A 378 -2.23 10.44 21.35
C SER A 378 -1.58 9.11 20.91
N THR A 379 -1.56 8.09 21.76
CA THR A 379 -0.84 6.82 21.54
C THR A 379 -1.54 5.67 22.26
N VAL A 380 -1.11 4.43 22.04
CA VAL A 380 -1.63 3.27 22.77
C VAL A 380 -1.18 3.34 24.23
N PRO A 381 -2.10 3.37 25.22
CA PRO A 381 -1.72 3.46 26.62
C PRO A 381 -0.89 2.26 27.10
N VAL A 382 0.04 2.51 28.04
CA VAL A 382 0.93 1.48 28.59
C VAL A 382 0.16 0.32 29.23
N PHE A 383 -0.97 0.60 29.90
CA PHE A 383 -1.78 -0.48 30.50
C PHE A 383 -2.35 -1.43 29.44
N ILE A 384 -2.80 -0.92 28.28
CA ILE A 384 -3.26 -1.74 27.14
C ILE A 384 -2.10 -2.59 26.61
N GLN A 385 -0.90 -2.00 26.45
CA GLN A 385 0.28 -2.74 26.01
C GLN A 385 0.63 -3.90 26.97
N ASN A 386 0.40 -3.69 28.27
CA ASN A 386 0.64 -4.69 29.32
C ASN A 386 -0.42 -5.79 29.39
N LEU A 387 -1.59 -5.66 28.72
CA LEU A 387 -2.61 -6.72 28.72
C LEU A 387 -2.16 -7.97 27.96
N GLY A 388 -1.18 -7.84 27.06
CA GLY A 388 -0.71 -8.98 26.27
C GLY A 388 -1.71 -9.46 25.21
N LEU A 389 -2.65 -8.59 24.83
CA LEU A 389 -3.68 -8.84 23.82
C LEU A 389 -3.22 -8.38 22.44
N PHE A 390 -4.01 -8.73 21.41
CA PHE A 390 -3.80 -8.22 20.05
C PHE A 390 -4.29 -6.79 19.91
N ILE A 391 -3.43 -5.91 19.41
CA ILE A 391 -3.72 -4.47 19.31
C ILE A 391 -3.86 -4.09 17.84
N VAL A 392 -5.01 -3.52 17.47
CA VAL A 392 -5.21 -2.82 16.19
C VAL A 392 -5.29 -1.33 16.48
N GLN A 393 -4.29 -0.58 16.00
CA GLN A 393 -4.22 0.86 16.20
C GLN A 393 -4.53 1.59 14.89
N ALA A 394 -5.44 2.56 14.90
CA ALA A 394 -5.52 3.59 13.87
C ALA A 394 -4.72 4.82 14.32
N ALA A 395 -3.80 5.31 13.49
CA ALA A 395 -3.04 6.52 13.80
C ALA A 395 -2.80 7.38 12.56
N SER A 396 -2.75 8.71 12.75
CA SER A 396 -2.14 9.57 11.72
C SER A 396 -0.63 9.30 11.67
N PRO A 397 0.03 9.52 10.51
CA PRO A 397 1.47 9.43 10.36
C PRO A 397 2.14 10.58 11.10
N ARG A 398 2.26 10.42 12.42
CA ARG A 398 2.96 11.30 13.36
C ARG A 398 3.71 10.39 14.34
N PRO A 399 5.04 10.47 14.47
CA PRO A 399 5.83 9.45 15.14
C PRO A 399 5.42 9.22 16.59
N HIS A 400 5.11 10.29 17.33
CA HIS A 400 4.67 10.20 18.72
C HIS A 400 3.41 9.35 18.91
N ARG A 401 2.58 9.17 17.87
CA ARG A 401 1.36 8.36 17.98
C ARG A 401 1.60 6.86 17.98
N PHE A 402 2.68 6.42 17.34
CA PHE A 402 3.03 5.00 17.24
C PHE A 402 4.45 4.72 17.74
N GLU A 403 5.04 5.64 18.52
CA GLU A 403 6.38 5.48 19.06
C GLU A 403 6.50 4.30 20.03
N TRP A 404 5.40 3.95 20.71
CA TRP A 404 5.33 2.77 21.58
C TRP A 404 5.76 1.49 20.86
N THR A 405 5.59 1.41 19.54
CA THR A 405 6.01 0.28 18.72
C THR A 405 7.52 0.03 18.73
N LYS A 406 8.35 1.05 19.00
CA LYS A 406 9.80 0.91 19.13
C LYS A 406 10.20 0.11 20.37
N LYS A 407 9.36 0.13 21.41
CA LYS A 407 9.59 -0.53 22.70
C LYS A 407 8.64 -1.71 22.94
N ALA A 408 7.83 -2.05 21.94
CA ALA A 408 6.89 -3.16 22.04
C ALA A 408 7.66 -4.49 22.12
N VAL A 409 7.39 -5.28 23.16
CA VAL A 409 7.93 -6.64 23.30
C VAL A 409 7.36 -7.56 22.22
N ALA A 410 6.12 -7.30 21.81
CA ALA A 410 5.41 -8.09 20.82
C ALA A 410 5.70 -7.60 19.38
N PRO A 411 5.69 -8.51 18.38
CA PRO A 411 5.84 -8.11 16.98
C PRO A 411 4.78 -7.10 16.56
N VAL A 412 5.22 -6.03 15.88
CA VAL A 412 4.34 -5.00 15.33
C VAL A 412 4.50 -4.96 13.81
N THR A 413 3.38 -4.86 13.09
CA THR A 413 3.38 -4.51 11.66
C THR A 413 2.70 -3.15 11.44
N ARG A 414 3.16 -2.45 10.41
CA ARG A 414 2.51 -1.23 9.91
C ARG A 414 1.75 -1.57 8.65
N TYR A 415 0.64 -0.90 8.44
CA TYR A 415 -0.18 -1.01 7.25
C TYR A 415 -0.59 0.40 6.80
N PHE A 416 -0.06 0.84 5.66
CA PHE A 416 -0.46 2.07 5.01
C PHE A 416 -1.69 1.80 4.14
N MET A 417 -2.75 2.55 4.37
CA MET A 417 -3.98 2.48 3.58
C MET A 417 -3.82 3.24 2.27
N GLU A 418 -4.47 2.77 1.21
CA GLU A 418 -4.57 3.53 -0.03
C GLU A 418 -5.49 4.75 0.12
N PRO A 419 -5.10 5.90 -0.48
CA PRO A 419 -5.98 7.06 -0.63
C PRO A 419 -7.29 6.67 -1.31
N TRP A 420 -8.30 7.51 -1.19
CA TRP A 420 -9.54 7.25 -1.94
C TRP A 420 -9.27 7.40 -3.43
N THR A 421 -9.91 6.57 -4.24
CA THR A 421 -9.99 6.80 -5.68
C THR A 421 -11.13 7.77 -6.01
N LEU A 422 -11.10 8.39 -7.19
CA LEU A 422 -12.24 9.18 -7.66
C LEU A 422 -13.51 8.33 -7.70
N SER A 423 -13.44 7.08 -8.16
CA SER A 423 -14.60 6.18 -8.20
C SER A 423 -15.18 5.92 -6.80
N GLU A 424 -14.34 5.68 -5.80
CA GLU A 424 -14.80 5.54 -4.41
C GLU A 424 -15.49 6.81 -3.90
N LEU A 425 -14.94 7.99 -4.21
CA LEU A 425 -15.53 9.27 -3.79
C LEU A 425 -16.89 9.52 -4.44
N LEU A 426 -17.04 9.17 -5.72
CA LEU A 426 -18.31 9.29 -6.43
C LEU A 426 -19.34 8.31 -5.89
N VAL A 427 -18.95 7.08 -5.54
CA VAL A 427 -19.83 6.09 -4.92
C VAL A 427 -20.26 6.50 -3.51
N GLY A 428 -19.34 7.01 -2.69
CA GLY A 428 -19.61 7.42 -1.30
C GLY A 428 -20.40 8.73 -1.15
N ARG A 429 -20.59 9.46 -2.26
CA ARG A 429 -21.28 10.76 -2.33
C ARG A 429 -22.71 10.73 -1.79
N VAL A 430 -23.47 9.69 -2.12
CA VAL A 430 -24.88 9.57 -1.70
C VAL A 430 -25.06 9.18 -0.24
N LEU A 431 -23.96 8.81 0.42
CA LEU A 431 -23.95 8.54 1.85
C LEU A 431 -23.67 9.80 2.67
N GLN A 432 -23.39 10.94 2.02
CA GLN A 432 -23.21 12.22 2.68
C GLN A 432 -24.57 12.83 3.04
N VAL A 433 -24.64 13.54 4.17
CA VAL A 433 -25.84 14.28 4.60
C VAL A 433 -26.29 15.28 3.55
N THR A 434 -25.33 15.94 2.90
CA THR A 434 -25.56 16.83 1.77
C THR A 434 -24.72 16.34 0.59
N PRO A 435 -25.31 15.60 -0.36
CA PRO A 435 -24.57 15.07 -1.51
C PRO A 435 -24.03 16.21 -2.39
N CYS A 436 -22.70 16.26 -2.58
CA CYS A 436 -22.06 17.15 -3.56
C CYS A 436 -22.24 16.59 -4.99
N SER A 437 -22.16 17.39 -6.05
CA SER A 437 -22.25 16.87 -7.44
C SER A 437 -21.00 16.09 -7.86
N GLU A 438 -21.14 15.15 -8.80
CA GLU A 438 -20.02 14.40 -9.38
C GLU A 438 -19.01 15.33 -10.05
N ALA A 439 -19.49 16.41 -10.70
CA ALA A 439 -18.64 17.39 -11.36
C ALA A 439 -17.76 18.15 -10.36
N HIS A 440 -18.33 18.60 -9.25
CA HIS A 440 -17.60 19.27 -8.17
C HIS A 440 -16.59 18.34 -7.50
N ILE A 441 -16.97 17.09 -7.19
CA ILE A 441 -16.06 16.08 -6.63
C ILE A 441 -14.87 15.84 -7.57
N LYS A 442 -15.13 15.65 -8.87
CA LYS A 442 -14.08 15.44 -9.86
C LYS A 442 -13.16 16.65 -9.99
N TYR A 443 -13.74 17.87 -10.07
CA TYR A 443 -12.98 19.11 -10.15
C TYR A 443 -12.06 19.28 -8.94
N PHE A 444 -12.60 19.18 -7.72
CA PHE A 444 -11.82 19.29 -6.49
C PHE A 444 -10.74 18.21 -6.40
N SER A 445 -11.09 16.95 -6.71
CA SER A 445 -10.15 15.83 -6.61
C SER A 445 -8.96 15.98 -7.57
N ASN A 446 -9.19 16.48 -8.78
CA ASN A 446 -8.14 16.72 -9.77
C ASN A 446 -7.17 17.83 -9.33
N LEU A 447 -7.67 18.84 -8.60
CA LEU A 447 -6.88 19.98 -8.18
C LEU A 447 -6.20 19.79 -6.84
N TYR A 448 -6.86 19.16 -5.86
CA TYR A 448 -6.38 19.12 -4.47
C TYR A 448 -6.20 17.71 -3.90
N GLY A 449 -6.51 16.69 -4.70
CA GLY A 449 -6.35 15.29 -4.32
C GLY A 449 -7.61 14.69 -3.69
N THR A 450 -7.52 13.41 -3.32
CA THR A 450 -8.69 12.57 -3.03
C THR A 450 -8.92 12.34 -1.54
N SER A 451 -8.60 13.31 -0.69
CA SER A 451 -8.96 13.23 0.74
C SER A 451 -10.49 13.30 0.87
N ALA A 452 -11.16 12.19 1.19
CA ALA A 452 -12.62 12.15 1.32
C ALA A 452 -13.17 13.22 2.28
N ARG A 453 -12.46 13.46 3.40
CA ARG A 453 -12.80 14.55 4.32
C ARG A 453 -12.76 15.91 3.62
N SER A 454 -11.69 16.21 2.89
CA SER A 454 -11.51 17.49 2.21
C SER A 454 -12.51 17.65 1.07
N VAL A 455 -12.70 16.61 0.26
CA VAL A 455 -13.64 16.58 -0.88
C VAL A 455 -15.07 16.83 -0.42
N TYR A 456 -15.60 16.02 0.51
CA TYR A 456 -17.00 16.17 0.93
C TYR A 456 -17.27 17.42 1.78
N THR A 457 -16.21 18.09 2.26
CA THR A 457 -16.36 19.34 3.01
C THR A 457 -16.30 20.57 2.10
N ASN A 458 -15.47 20.55 1.04
CA ASN A 458 -15.08 21.75 0.30
C ASN A 458 -15.29 21.64 -1.23
N ALA A 459 -15.78 20.51 -1.77
CA ALA A 459 -15.91 20.38 -3.22
C ALA A 459 -16.99 21.30 -3.82
N GLU A 460 -18.07 21.55 -3.08
CA GLU A 460 -19.16 22.43 -3.51
C GLU A 460 -18.74 23.91 -3.51
N ASP A 461 -18.03 24.34 -2.47
CA ASP A 461 -17.41 25.65 -2.37
C ASP A 461 -15.96 25.52 -1.87
N PRO A 462 -14.96 25.60 -2.77
CA PRO A 462 -13.56 25.45 -2.40
C PRO A 462 -12.92 26.73 -1.84
N SER A 463 -13.67 27.83 -1.69
CA SER A 463 -13.12 29.17 -1.39
C SER A 463 -12.33 29.21 -0.07
N ASP A 464 -12.90 28.68 1.01
CA ASP A 464 -12.22 28.64 2.33
C ASP A 464 -10.99 27.73 2.31
N TYR A 465 -11.09 26.59 1.61
CA TYR A 465 -9.96 25.68 1.44
C TYR A 465 -8.82 26.37 0.69
N LEU A 466 -9.15 27.10 -0.37
CA LEU A 466 -8.22 27.86 -1.20
C LEU A 466 -7.53 28.97 -0.41
N ALA A 467 -8.29 29.77 0.34
CA ALA A 467 -7.74 30.83 1.18
C ALA A 467 -6.73 30.27 2.18
N ASN A 468 -7.09 29.20 2.89
CA ASN A 468 -6.19 28.55 3.84
C ASN A 468 -4.95 27.94 3.18
N LEU A 469 -5.09 27.31 1.99
CA LEU A 469 -3.94 26.79 1.23
C LEU A 469 -2.99 27.93 0.80
N GLN A 470 -3.55 29.03 0.30
CA GLN A 470 -2.78 30.21 -0.12
C GLN A 470 -2.05 30.88 1.05
N ASP A 471 -2.71 31.03 2.20
CA ASP A 471 -2.09 31.58 3.42
C ASP A 471 -0.88 30.74 3.86
N GLN A 472 -1.04 29.42 3.83
CA GLN A 472 0.04 28.49 4.17
C GLN A 472 1.20 28.57 3.17
N LEU A 473 0.89 28.57 1.87
CA LEU A 473 1.88 28.66 0.79
C LEU A 473 2.60 30.01 0.75
N THR A 474 1.96 31.11 1.12
CA THR A 474 2.59 32.44 1.17
C THR A 474 3.76 32.48 2.15
N SER A 475 3.72 31.65 3.19
CA SER A 475 4.79 31.55 4.20
C SER A 475 5.90 30.56 3.84
N ILE A 476 5.82 29.89 2.68
CA ILE A 476 6.71 28.77 2.35
C ILE A 476 8.08 29.24 1.85
N THR A 477 9.13 28.56 2.31
CA THR A 477 10.53 28.81 1.91
C THR A 477 11.17 27.50 1.48
N TYR A 478 12.30 27.55 0.77
CA TYR A 478 13.05 26.33 0.44
C TYR A 478 13.46 25.53 1.67
N GLU A 479 13.84 26.21 2.76
CA GLU A 479 14.16 25.56 4.03
C GLU A 479 12.94 24.83 4.61
N LYS A 480 11.76 25.44 4.58
CA LYS A 480 10.51 24.78 4.98
C LYS A 480 10.22 23.57 4.10
N VAL A 481 10.35 23.68 2.77
CA VAL A 481 10.14 22.54 1.86
C VAL A 481 11.13 21.41 2.13
N ASP A 482 12.42 21.72 2.28
CA ASP A 482 13.45 20.74 2.61
C ASP A 482 13.18 20.04 3.96
N ASN A 483 12.76 20.80 4.97
CA ASN A 483 12.34 20.26 6.25
C ASN A 483 11.10 19.38 6.13
N LEU A 484 10.08 19.78 5.38
CA LEU A 484 8.87 18.98 5.13
C LEU A 484 9.22 17.66 4.43
N VAL A 485 10.09 17.70 3.42
CA VAL A 485 10.55 16.51 2.69
C VAL A 485 11.35 15.58 3.61
N LYS A 486 12.27 16.11 4.41
CA LYS A 486 13.02 15.33 5.42
C LYS A 486 12.09 14.73 6.47
N GLN A 487 11.16 15.50 7.02
CA GLN A 487 10.19 15.07 8.03
C GLN A 487 9.23 14.00 7.49
N SER A 488 8.76 14.14 6.24
CA SER A 488 7.90 13.14 5.59
C SER A 488 8.58 11.77 5.52
N SER A 489 9.91 11.73 5.33
CA SER A 489 10.68 10.48 5.32
C SER A 489 10.65 9.72 6.66
N ALA A 490 10.46 10.46 7.76
CA ALA A 490 10.31 9.97 9.11
C ALA A 490 8.83 9.78 9.52
N LEU A 491 7.87 10.03 8.61
CA LEU A 491 6.42 10.10 8.87
C LEU A 491 6.06 11.19 9.88
N ASP A 492 6.79 12.29 9.91
CA ASP A 492 6.49 13.42 10.78
C ASP A 492 5.69 14.49 10.04
N LEU A 493 4.39 14.24 9.86
CA LEU A 493 3.47 15.23 9.32
C LEU A 493 2.79 15.97 10.48
N SER A 494 3.56 16.55 11.40
CA SER A 494 3.00 17.34 12.50
C SER A 494 2.58 18.74 12.05
N ASP A 495 3.29 19.32 11.09
CA ASP A 495 3.01 20.65 10.55
C ASP A 495 1.64 20.67 9.82
N PRO A 496 0.75 21.64 10.10
CA PRO A 496 -0.51 21.79 9.37
C PRO A 496 -0.38 21.75 7.84
N ILE A 497 0.66 22.38 7.29
CA ILE A 497 0.88 22.45 5.83
C ILE A 497 1.28 21.08 5.24
N SER A 498 1.85 20.20 6.06
CA SER A 498 2.30 18.88 5.64
C SER A 498 1.17 18.07 5.02
N HIS A 499 -0.04 18.12 5.60
CA HIS A 499 -1.18 17.31 5.12
C HIS A 499 -1.79 17.85 3.82
N GLN A 500 -1.47 19.09 3.43
CA GLN A 500 -1.94 19.70 2.20
C GLN A 500 -0.94 19.52 1.05
N ILE A 501 0.36 19.59 1.35
CA ILE A 501 1.41 19.52 0.32
C ILE A 501 1.96 18.09 0.19
N VAL A 502 1.84 17.25 1.22
CA VAL A 502 2.35 15.88 1.24
C VAL A 502 1.23 14.89 1.50
N SER A 503 1.06 13.96 0.56
CA SER A 503 0.23 12.78 0.64
C SER A 503 1.10 11.56 0.95
N ILE A 504 0.68 10.70 1.87
CA ILE A 504 1.30 9.38 2.09
C ILE A 504 0.45 8.29 1.42
N SER A 505 1.10 7.48 0.60
CA SER A 505 0.54 6.27 0.00
C SER A 505 1.38 5.04 0.37
N PRO A 506 0.85 3.81 0.18
CA PRO A 506 1.65 2.60 0.31
C PRO A 506 2.81 2.61 -0.70
N GLY A 507 3.97 2.10 -0.28
CA GLY A 507 5.11 1.89 -1.17
C GLY A 507 5.03 0.52 -1.85
N LEU A 508 6.19 -0.08 -2.12
CA LEU A 508 6.31 -1.43 -2.73
C LEU A 508 5.56 -2.53 -1.96
N SER A 509 5.36 -2.32 -0.66
CA SER A 509 4.61 -3.20 0.23
C SER A 509 3.81 -2.35 1.22
N ARG A 510 2.76 -2.92 1.81
CA ARG A 510 1.84 -2.19 2.71
C ARG A 510 2.48 -1.75 4.01
N ASN A 511 3.64 -2.27 4.38
CA ASN A 511 4.42 -1.84 5.55
C ASN A 511 5.43 -0.73 5.24
N LEU A 512 5.59 -0.38 3.96
CA LEU A 512 6.39 0.73 3.48
C LEU A 512 5.45 1.82 2.95
N PHE A 513 5.99 3.03 2.83
CA PHE A 513 5.24 4.16 2.34
C PHE A 513 6.08 4.99 1.39
N GLU A 514 5.37 5.73 0.56
CA GLU A 514 5.90 6.79 -0.30
C GLU A 514 5.18 8.08 0.06
N ALA A 515 5.89 9.20 -0.05
CA ALA A 515 5.36 10.52 0.23
C ALA A 515 5.34 11.29 -1.09
N SER A 516 4.15 11.71 -1.52
CA SER A 516 3.94 12.41 -2.78
C SER A 516 3.31 13.80 -2.62
N ILE A 517 3.42 14.69 -3.61
CA ILE A 517 2.59 15.89 -3.74
C ILE A 517 1.23 15.39 -4.26
N PRO A 518 0.09 15.77 -3.63
CA PRO A 518 -1.19 15.16 -3.97
C PRO A 518 -1.61 15.33 -5.44
N THR A 519 -1.29 16.48 -6.03
CA THR A 519 -1.64 16.80 -7.41
C THR A 519 -0.60 17.69 -8.08
N ARG A 520 -0.61 17.69 -9.41
CA ARG A 520 0.13 18.64 -10.25
C ARG A 520 -0.19 20.10 -9.89
N HIS A 521 -1.46 20.40 -9.62
CA HIS A 521 -1.90 21.76 -9.30
C HIS A 521 -1.31 22.27 -7.97
N ILE A 522 -1.27 21.43 -6.92
CA ILE A 522 -0.60 21.80 -5.65
C ILE A 522 0.89 22.03 -5.87
N TYR A 523 1.54 21.19 -6.69
CA TYR A 523 2.95 21.41 -7.06
C TYR A 523 3.15 22.77 -7.76
N GLU A 524 2.26 23.13 -8.70
CA GLU A 524 2.36 24.41 -9.42
C GLU A 524 2.13 25.61 -8.49
N GLN A 525 1.17 25.52 -7.56
CA GLN A 525 1.00 26.55 -6.54
C GLN A 525 2.25 26.66 -5.66
N LEU A 526 2.77 25.54 -5.14
CA LEU A 526 4.01 25.51 -4.36
C LEU A 526 5.18 26.16 -5.11
N ARG A 527 5.38 25.79 -6.38
CA ARG A 527 6.44 26.33 -7.24
C ARG A 527 6.27 27.83 -7.43
N ASN A 528 5.04 28.29 -7.69
CA ASN A 528 4.76 29.70 -7.95
C ASN A 528 4.84 30.58 -6.68
N SER A 529 4.72 29.99 -5.50
CA SER A 529 4.86 30.69 -4.21
C SER A 529 6.33 30.89 -3.79
N LEU A 530 7.30 30.29 -4.47
CA LEU A 530 8.72 30.45 -4.17
C LEU A 530 9.32 31.66 -4.92
N PRO A 531 10.25 32.42 -4.29
CA PRO A 531 10.63 33.76 -4.76
C PRO A 531 11.59 33.80 -5.98
N ASP A 532 12.14 32.65 -6.42
CA ASP A 532 13.15 32.62 -7.48
C ASP A 532 12.53 32.54 -8.89
N LYS A 533 13.38 32.71 -9.92
CA LYS A 533 12.98 32.46 -11.30
C LYS A 533 12.59 31.00 -11.49
N ARG A 534 11.57 30.75 -12.33
CA ARG A 534 10.99 29.42 -12.60
C ARG A 534 12.01 28.27 -12.71
N LEU A 535 13.06 28.42 -13.52
CA LEU A 535 14.08 27.37 -13.71
C LEU A 535 14.90 27.08 -12.45
N GLU A 536 15.20 28.13 -11.66
CA GLU A 536 15.93 27.98 -10.40
C GLU A 536 15.05 27.30 -9.35
N VAL A 537 13.76 27.64 -9.29
CA VAL A 537 12.78 26.95 -8.44
C VAL A 537 12.71 25.46 -8.80
N ILE A 538 12.56 25.13 -10.09
CA ILE A 538 12.50 23.74 -10.57
C ILE A 538 13.78 22.99 -10.16
N ALA A 539 14.96 23.56 -10.40
CA ALA A 539 16.23 22.92 -10.06
C ALA A 539 16.38 22.70 -8.54
N ARG A 540 16.05 23.70 -7.71
CA ARG A 540 16.15 23.59 -6.25
C ARG A 540 15.13 22.60 -5.68
N LEU A 541 13.88 22.63 -6.15
CA LEU A 541 12.88 21.64 -5.74
C LEU A 541 13.32 20.23 -6.14
N TYR A 542 13.84 20.05 -7.36
CA TYR A 542 14.36 18.76 -7.80
C TYR A 542 15.44 18.23 -6.86
N GLU A 543 16.43 19.06 -6.52
CA GLU A 543 17.49 18.70 -5.57
C GLU A 543 16.94 18.29 -4.20
N ILE A 544 15.94 19.01 -3.68
CA ILE A 544 15.32 18.68 -2.40
C ILE A 544 14.63 17.30 -2.47
N TYR A 545 13.78 17.08 -3.48
CA TYR A 545 12.97 15.86 -3.57
C TYR A 545 13.76 14.60 -3.94
N VAL A 546 14.82 14.72 -4.74
CA VAL A 546 15.66 13.57 -5.13
C VAL A 546 16.54 13.06 -3.99
N ARG A 547 16.98 13.96 -3.09
CA ARG A 547 17.80 13.61 -1.92
C ARG A 547 17.12 12.64 -0.95
N VAL A 548 15.79 12.62 -0.93
CA VAL A 548 15.02 11.75 -0.04
C VAL A 548 14.34 10.64 -0.88
N PRO A 549 14.80 9.37 -0.79
CA PRO A 549 14.30 8.28 -1.62
C PRO A 549 12.78 8.10 -1.60
N LYS A 550 12.14 8.31 -0.44
CA LYS A 550 10.68 8.14 -0.26
C LYS A 550 9.83 9.23 -0.92
N THR A 551 10.45 10.31 -1.38
CA THR A 551 9.78 11.43 -2.05
C THR A 551 10.16 11.56 -3.52
N ARG A 552 10.94 10.62 -4.06
CA ARG A 552 11.38 10.64 -5.46
C ARG A 552 10.23 10.57 -6.45
N SER A 553 9.08 10.02 -6.07
CA SER A 553 7.86 10.05 -6.90
C SER A 553 7.46 11.48 -7.28
N ASN A 554 7.74 12.47 -6.43
CA ASN A 554 7.41 13.90 -6.65
C ASN A 554 8.29 14.59 -7.66
N ALA A 555 9.50 14.07 -7.83
CA ALA A 555 10.38 14.59 -8.83
C ALA A 555 9.85 14.32 -10.25
N GLY A 556 8.78 13.53 -10.43
CA GLY A 556 8.11 13.33 -11.72
C GLY A 556 7.55 14.63 -12.30
N TYR A 557 6.70 15.33 -11.55
CA TYR A 557 6.16 16.63 -11.98
C TYR A 557 7.27 17.66 -12.25
N ILE A 558 8.33 17.61 -11.43
CA ILE A 558 9.49 18.50 -11.57
C ILE A 558 10.30 18.15 -12.83
N LEU A 559 10.42 16.87 -13.17
CA LEU A 559 11.09 16.39 -14.38
C LEU A 559 10.29 16.69 -15.64
N GLU A 560 8.96 16.60 -15.60
CA GLU A 560 8.09 17.04 -16.71
C GLU A 560 8.35 18.52 -17.02
N ASP A 561 8.38 19.36 -15.97
CA ASP A 561 8.77 20.77 -16.11
C ASP A 561 10.18 20.92 -16.66
N ALA A 562 11.12 20.07 -16.23
CA ALA A 562 12.49 20.12 -16.76
C ALA A 562 12.57 19.74 -18.25
N VAL A 563 11.82 18.73 -18.70
CA VAL A 563 11.76 18.37 -20.12
C VAL A 563 11.10 19.49 -20.94
N SER A 564 10.09 20.16 -20.39
CA SER A 564 9.45 21.31 -21.03
C SER A 564 10.35 22.55 -21.10
N ASP A 565 11.05 22.87 -20.01
CA ASP A 565 11.63 24.20 -19.83
C ASP A 565 13.16 24.22 -19.89
N VAL A 566 13.82 23.11 -19.54
CA VAL A 566 15.27 23.01 -19.50
C VAL A 566 15.83 22.40 -20.78
N PHE A 567 15.25 21.29 -21.26
CA PHE A 567 15.80 20.57 -22.42
C PHE A 567 15.84 21.44 -23.70
N PRO A 568 14.85 22.30 -23.99
CA PRO A 568 14.92 23.19 -25.14
C PRO A 568 16.02 24.25 -25.05
N LEU A 569 16.62 24.50 -23.89
CA LEU A 569 17.76 25.42 -23.77
C LEU A 569 19.07 24.80 -24.27
N GLY A 570 19.07 23.49 -24.54
CA GLY A 570 20.26 22.74 -24.88
C GLY A 570 21.09 22.38 -23.64
N GLY A 571 21.98 21.41 -23.80
CA GLY A 571 22.81 20.93 -22.70
C GLY A 571 23.36 19.52 -22.93
N GLU A 572 23.93 18.96 -21.87
CA GLU A 572 24.52 17.63 -21.86
C GLU A 572 23.97 16.81 -20.68
N TRP A 573 23.59 15.56 -20.94
CA TRP A 573 23.10 14.64 -19.90
C TRP A 573 23.64 13.23 -20.10
N CYS A 574 23.89 12.54 -18.99
CA CYS A 574 24.30 11.13 -18.97
C CYS A 574 23.16 10.21 -19.44
N LEU A 575 23.46 9.32 -20.37
CA LEU A 575 22.58 8.29 -20.91
C LEU A 575 23.17 6.91 -20.71
N VAL A 576 22.29 5.95 -20.49
CA VAL A 576 22.63 4.53 -20.44
C VAL A 576 21.75 3.76 -21.40
N SER A 577 22.34 2.91 -22.24
CA SER A 577 21.58 2.03 -23.14
C SER A 577 20.87 0.94 -22.35
N MET A 578 19.58 0.72 -22.61
CA MET A 578 18.80 -0.28 -21.89
C MET A 578 19.11 -1.69 -22.40
N VAL A 579 19.10 -2.68 -21.50
CA VAL A 579 19.34 -4.09 -21.85
C VAL A 579 18.02 -4.83 -22.02
N ARG A 580 17.92 -5.60 -23.10
CA ARG A 580 16.79 -6.52 -23.32
C ARG A 580 16.79 -7.61 -22.25
N SER A 581 15.68 -7.77 -21.54
CA SER A 581 15.47 -8.87 -20.61
C SER A 581 15.55 -10.21 -21.33
N LYS A 582 16.31 -11.17 -20.76
CA LYS A 582 16.43 -12.55 -21.28
C LYS A 582 15.10 -13.28 -21.29
N HIS A 583 14.22 -12.96 -20.34
CA HIS A 583 12.88 -13.54 -20.28
C HIS A 583 11.92 -12.73 -21.15
N LYS A 584 11.46 -13.35 -22.23
CA LYS A 584 10.42 -12.79 -23.10
C LYS A 584 9.07 -13.04 -22.44
N GLY A 585 8.35 -11.97 -22.11
CA GLY A 585 6.98 -12.08 -21.65
C GLY A 585 6.06 -12.55 -22.79
N PRO A 586 4.87 -13.10 -22.48
CA PRO A 586 3.95 -13.61 -23.50
C PRO A 586 3.50 -12.52 -24.48
N LYS A 587 3.29 -11.29 -23.99
CA LYS A 587 2.82 -10.15 -24.80
C LYS A 587 3.90 -9.10 -25.09
N CYS A 588 4.84 -8.91 -24.15
CA CYS A 588 5.81 -7.83 -24.22
C CYS A 588 7.26 -8.31 -24.07
N THR A 589 8.16 -7.62 -24.76
CA THR A 589 9.60 -7.69 -24.55
C THR A 589 9.99 -6.54 -23.62
N HIS A 590 10.66 -6.89 -22.53
CA HIS A 590 11.03 -5.95 -21.47
C HIS A 590 12.45 -5.44 -21.69
N TRP A 591 12.64 -4.13 -21.55
CA TRP A 591 13.93 -3.47 -21.58
C TRP A 591 14.19 -2.85 -20.22
N LYS A 592 15.35 -3.13 -19.63
CA LYS A 592 15.64 -2.77 -18.24
C LYS A 592 16.88 -1.91 -18.13
N THR A 593 16.95 -1.14 -17.06
CA THR A 593 18.22 -0.54 -16.61
C THR A 593 19.27 -1.66 -16.49
N PRO A 594 20.47 -1.48 -17.06
CA PRO A 594 21.54 -2.47 -16.93
C PRO A 594 21.89 -2.69 -15.45
N THR A 595 22.15 -3.93 -15.07
CA THR A 595 22.68 -4.27 -13.75
C THR A 595 24.20 -4.17 -13.68
N ASP A 596 24.87 -4.31 -14.83
CA ASP A 596 26.32 -4.26 -14.95
C ASP A 596 26.77 -2.89 -15.45
N SER A 597 28.03 -2.53 -15.20
CA SER A 597 28.64 -1.31 -15.72
C SER A 597 28.61 -1.31 -17.25
N THR A 598 27.65 -0.61 -17.83
CA THR A 598 27.59 -0.31 -19.27
C THR A 598 28.36 0.96 -19.56
N ALA A 599 28.94 1.05 -20.76
CA ALA A 599 29.54 2.30 -21.23
C ALA A 599 28.50 3.43 -21.20
N THR A 600 28.80 4.45 -20.39
CA THR A 600 28.03 5.69 -20.33
C THR A 600 28.08 6.39 -21.68
N GLN A 601 26.93 6.90 -22.11
CA GLN A 601 26.81 7.78 -23.28
C GLN A 601 26.34 9.15 -22.80
N TYR A 602 26.39 10.15 -23.69
CA TYR A 602 26.04 11.52 -23.40
C TYR A 602 25.05 12.02 -24.45
N LEU A 603 23.89 12.49 -23.97
CA LEU A 603 22.90 13.23 -24.76
C LEU A 603 23.35 14.67 -24.88
N HIS A 604 23.57 15.14 -26.10
CA HIS A 604 23.89 16.53 -26.41
C HIS A 604 22.70 17.16 -27.13
N LEU A 605 22.09 18.19 -26.54
CA LEU A 605 20.99 18.95 -27.15
C LEU A 605 21.49 20.33 -27.56
N GLY A 606 21.29 20.71 -28.82
CA GLY A 606 21.67 22.04 -29.32
C GLY A 606 23.17 22.25 -29.54
N HIS A 607 23.97 21.19 -29.60
CA HIS A 607 25.42 21.29 -29.80
C HIS A 607 25.78 21.41 -31.28
N LEU A 608 26.65 22.37 -31.64
CA LEU A 608 27.14 22.61 -33.01
C LEU A 608 26.01 22.72 -34.06
N GLY A 609 24.88 23.33 -33.68
CA GLY A 609 23.72 23.49 -34.57
C GLY A 609 22.91 22.21 -34.80
N ARG A 610 23.27 21.09 -34.16
CA ARG A 610 22.45 19.86 -34.16
C ARG A 610 21.40 19.93 -33.06
N HIS A 611 20.18 19.48 -33.37
CA HIS A 611 19.11 19.39 -32.37
C HIS A 611 19.42 18.34 -31.30
N ILE A 612 19.99 17.21 -31.72
CA ILE A 612 20.34 16.09 -30.85
C ILE A 612 21.60 15.37 -31.36
N ALA A 613 22.45 14.93 -30.45
CA ALA A 613 23.48 13.94 -30.70
C ALA A 613 23.64 13.04 -29.47
N ILE A 614 24.00 11.77 -29.69
CA ILE A 614 24.36 10.83 -28.62
C ILE A 614 25.79 10.37 -28.90
N ASP A 615 26.70 10.62 -27.97
CA ASP A 615 28.13 10.30 -28.10
C ASP A 615 28.62 9.50 -26.87
N ILE A 616 29.71 8.76 -27.01
CA ILE A 616 30.40 8.10 -25.89
C ILE A 616 31.25 9.09 -25.09
N ASN A 617 31.62 10.21 -25.70
CA ASN A 617 32.48 11.21 -25.07
C ASN A 617 31.67 12.38 -24.49
N LYS A 618 32.09 12.80 -23.30
CA LYS A 618 31.66 14.06 -22.70
C LYS A 618 32.31 15.23 -23.46
N ASN A 619 31.56 16.29 -23.70
CA ASN A 619 32.13 17.52 -24.24
C ASN A 619 32.98 18.24 -23.19
N PRO A 620 33.94 19.10 -23.62
CA PRO A 620 34.72 19.92 -22.70
C PRO A 620 33.83 20.79 -21.81
N ASP A 621 34.28 21.06 -20.58
CA ASP A 621 33.59 21.98 -19.68
C ASP A 621 33.41 23.35 -20.36
N LYS A 622 32.25 23.99 -20.13
CA LYS A 622 31.84 25.28 -20.75
C LYS A 622 31.53 25.21 -22.25
N THR A 623 31.31 24.02 -22.80
CA THR A 623 30.75 23.88 -24.15
C THR A 623 29.45 24.68 -24.29
N LYS A 624 29.33 25.42 -25.39
CA LYS A 624 28.13 26.20 -25.71
C LYS A 624 27.08 25.31 -26.36
N TYR A 625 25.85 25.46 -25.89
CA TYR A 625 24.66 24.81 -26.43
C TYR A 625 23.68 25.88 -26.89
N ASN A 626 23.09 25.68 -28.07
CA ASN A 626 22.10 26.58 -28.63
C ASN A 626 20.71 26.17 -28.18
N ARG A 627 19.84 27.16 -27.99
CA ARG A 627 18.43 26.93 -27.76
C ARG A 627 17.80 26.24 -28.98
N LEU A 628 17.04 25.19 -28.73
CA LEU A 628 16.24 24.47 -29.72
C LEU A 628 14.95 25.23 -30.02
N GLU A 629 14.52 25.20 -31.27
CA GLU A 629 13.18 25.69 -31.62
C GLU A 629 12.12 24.79 -30.97
N THR A 630 11.26 25.39 -30.13
CA THR A 630 10.16 24.69 -29.46
C THR A 630 8.88 24.82 -30.27
N ILE A 631 8.22 23.69 -30.57
CA ILE A 631 7.01 23.63 -31.37
C ILE A 631 5.92 22.99 -30.52
N LEU A 632 4.81 23.70 -30.32
CA LEU A 632 3.67 23.15 -29.59
C LEU A 632 2.80 22.30 -30.52
N PHE A 633 2.32 21.15 -30.03
CA PHE A 633 1.41 20.29 -30.78
C PHE A 633 0.19 19.87 -29.97
N LEU A 634 -0.94 19.73 -30.66
CA LEU A 634 -2.12 19.04 -30.16
C LEU A 634 -2.00 17.55 -30.51
N SER A 635 -2.02 16.70 -29.50
CA SER A 635 -1.85 15.26 -29.69
C SER A 635 -2.90 14.67 -30.62
N LEU A 636 -2.46 13.69 -31.42
CA LEU A 636 -3.30 12.96 -32.38
C LEU A 636 -3.94 13.83 -33.47
N SER A 637 -3.52 15.09 -33.60
CA SER A 637 -3.93 15.94 -34.72
C SER A 637 -3.28 15.46 -36.02
N THR A 638 -4.07 15.33 -37.08
CA THR A 638 -3.61 14.91 -38.41
C THR A 638 -3.05 16.06 -39.26
N SER A 639 -3.16 17.31 -38.81
CA SER A 639 -2.73 18.51 -39.56
C SER A 639 -1.31 18.98 -39.23
N LEU A 640 -0.56 18.26 -38.39
CA LEU A 640 0.78 18.66 -37.97
C LEU A 640 1.84 18.30 -39.02
N THR A 641 2.47 19.30 -39.63
CA THR A 641 3.65 19.10 -40.50
C THR A 641 4.93 19.10 -39.67
N LEU A 642 5.70 18.02 -39.73
CA LEU A 642 6.95 17.91 -38.98
C LEU A 642 8.11 18.69 -39.64
N LYS A 643 8.85 19.44 -38.83
CA LYS A 643 10.10 20.13 -39.15
C LYS A 643 11.12 19.86 -38.05
N ASP A 644 12.39 20.16 -38.31
CA ASP A 644 13.43 19.97 -37.29
C ASP A 644 13.14 20.85 -36.08
N GLY A 645 13.14 20.27 -34.89
CA GLY A 645 12.80 21.00 -33.67
C GLY A 645 12.42 20.10 -32.50
N PHE A 646 12.17 20.74 -31.36
CA PHE A 646 11.72 20.12 -30.12
C PHE A 646 10.22 20.33 -29.95
N TYR A 647 9.45 19.24 -29.98
CA TYR A 647 8.00 19.25 -29.88
C TYR A 647 7.53 19.03 -28.44
N LEU A 648 6.65 19.91 -27.98
CA LEU A 648 6.00 19.83 -26.66
C LEU A 648 4.48 19.79 -26.81
N PRO A 649 3.77 19.02 -25.97
CA PRO A 649 2.32 18.99 -26.00
C PRO A 649 1.74 20.36 -25.60
N SER A 650 0.70 20.82 -26.29
CA SER A 650 0.00 22.08 -25.95
C SER A 650 -0.73 22.01 -24.60
N SER A 651 -1.02 20.80 -24.11
CA SER A 651 -1.56 20.56 -22.77
C SER A 651 -0.99 19.26 -22.21
N PRO A 652 -0.57 19.22 -20.93
CA PRO A 652 -0.09 18.00 -20.27
C PRO A 652 -1.12 16.85 -20.33
N SER A 653 -2.42 17.18 -20.24
CA SER A 653 -3.51 16.19 -20.24
C SER A 653 -3.74 15.49 -21.58
N GLN A 654 -3.16 16.03 -22.66
CA GLN A 654 -3.30 15.48 -24.00
C GLN A 654 -2.05 14.71 -24.43
N ALA A 655 -0.96 14.78 -23.68
CA ALA A 655 0.35 14.30 -24.10
C ALA A 655 0.37 12.78 -24.30
N THR A 656 0.73 12.34 -25.50
CA THR A 656 1.07 10.93 -25.74
C THR A 656 2.50 10.60 -25.32
N PHE A 657 3.34 11.63 -25.27
CA PHE A 657 4.73 11.66 -24.82
C PHE A 657 4.97 13.01 -24.13
N ASP A 658 5.92 13.09 -23.19
CA ASP A 658 6.24 14.35 -22.49
C ASP A 658 6.99 15.35 -23.40
N GLY A 659 7.64 14.85 -24.45
CA GLY A 659 8.21 15.64 -25.53
C GLY A 659 8.89 14.77 -26.57
N PHE A 660 9.20 15.31 -27.75
CA PHE A 660 10.04 14.62 -28.72
C PHE A 660 10.84 15.57 -29.60
N ILE A 661 12.00 15.14 -30.10
CA ILE A 661 12.77 15.86 -31.13
C ILE A 661 12.57 15.15 -32.46
N TYR A 662 12.32 15.91 -33.53
CA TYR A 662 12.27 15.36 -34.88
C TYR A 662 13.48 15.81 -35.71
N GLU A 663 14.07 14.87 -36.45
CA GLU A 663 15.16 15.09 -37.40
C GLU A 663 14.70 14.67 -38.81
N SER A 664 14.41 15.65 -39.67
CA SER A 664 13.88 15.46 -41.02
C SER A 664 14.83 14.71 -41.95
N ALA A 665 16.14 14.96 -41.84
CA ALA A 665 17.17 14.32 -42.66
C ALA A 665 17.17 12.79 -42.52
N SER A 666 16.92 12.29 -41.31
CA SER A 666 16.87 10.85 -41.01
C SER A 666 15.44 10.31 -40.85
N LYS A 667 14.43 11.20 -40.82
CA LYS A 667 13.05 10.92 -40.45
C LYS A 667 12.95 10.18 -39.10
N THR A 668 13.78 10.60 -38.14
CA THR A 668 13.86 10.00 -36.81
C THR A 668 13.17 10.89 -35.77
N ALA A 669 12.34 10.29 -34.92
CA ALA A 669 11.82 10.95 -33.72
C ALA A 669 12.53 10.41 -32.48
N THR A 670 13.09 11.29 -31.65
CA THR A 670 13.60 10.93 -30.33
C THR A 670 12.56 11.32 -29.27
N VAL A 671 11.92 10.33 -28.69
CA VAL A 671 10.82 10.47 -27.73
C VAL A 671 11.38 10.54 -26.31
N PHE A 672 10.92 11.53 -25.55
CA PHE A 672 11.18 11.67 -24.12
C PHE A 672 9.93 11.26 -23.35
N GLN A 673 10.11 10.33 -22.42
CA GLN A 673 9.07 9.95 -21.47
C GLN A 673 9.62 10.08 -20.05
N VAL A 674 9.10 11.06 -19.32
CA VAL A 674 9.36 11.26 -17.90
C VAL A 674 8.58 10.24 -17.09
N THR A 675 9.25 9.59 -16.16
CA THR A 675 8.57 8.69 -15.23
C THR A 675 9.35 8.51 -13.94
N THR A 676 8.63 8.47 -12.83
CA THR A 676 9.15 8.04 -11.53
C THR A 676 8.70 6.64 -11.16
N SER A 677 7.85 6.03 -11.98
CA SER A 677 7.46 4.62 -11.82
C SER A 677 8.60 3.71 -12.24
N LYS A 678 8.71 2.56 -11.55
CA LYS A 678 9.63 1.49 -11.95
C LYS A 678 9.24 0.82 -13.26
N LYS A 679 8.00 1.03 -13.72
CA LYS A 679 7.48 0.42 -14.95
C LYS A 679 6.58 1.40 -15.68
N HIS A 680 6.80 1.54 -16.99
CA HIS A 680 5.98 2.39 -17.85
C HIS A 680 5.78 1.72 -19.21
N SER A 681 4.54 1.67 -19.72
CA SER A 681 4.27 1.16 -21.07
C SER A 681 4.42 2.25 -22.11
N VAL A 682 4.93 1.90 -23.28
CA VAL A 682 4.98 2.84 -24.41
C VAL A 682 3.59 2.98 -25.05
N SER A 683 3.22 4.22 -25.39
CA SER A 683 1.96 4.48 -26.09
C SER A 683 2.01 4.01 -27.54
N GLU A 684 1.26 2.95 -27.84
CA GLU A 684 1.11 2.43 -29.20
C GLU A 684 0.46 3.43 -30.15
N GLU A 685 -0.54 4.15 -29.66
CA GLU A 685 -1.26 5.15 -30.44
C GLU A 685 -0.34 6.32 -30.83
N GLY A 686 0.52 6.78 -29.90
CA GLY A 686 1.45 7.88 -30.17
C GLY A 686 2.51 7.53 -31.22
N ILE A 687 3.03 6.31 -31.16
CA ILE A 687 4.03 5.84 -32.13
C ILE A 687 3.38 5.73 -33.52
N LYS A 688 2.17 5.15 -33.61
CA LYS A 688 1.41 5.07 -34.87
C LYS A 688 1.07 6.45 -35.43
N TRP A 689 0.70 7.39 -34.58
CA TRP A 689 0.43 8.78 -34.98
C TRP A 689 1.68 9.44 -35.59
N LEU A 690 2.83 9.37 -34.92
CA LEU A 690 4.09 9.90 -35.45
C LEU A 690 4.50 9.23 -36.78
N GLN A 691 4.26 7.92 -36.94
CA GLN A 691 4.46 7.24 -38.23
C GLN A 691 3.56 7.80 -39.33
N GLY A 692 2.30 8.11 -39.01
CA GLY A 692 1.35 8.77 -39.92
C GLY A 692 1.82 10.14 -40.36
N LEU A 693 2.58 10.85 -39.52
CA LEU A 693 3.22 12.13 -39.84
C LEU A 693 4.55 11.98 -40.62
N GLY A 694 4.95 10.76 -40.96
CA GLY A 694 6.11 10.49 -41.80
C GLY A 694 7.37 10.03 -41.06
N VAL A 695 7.33 9.88 -39.74
CA VAL A 695 8.45 9.32 -38.96
C VAL A 695 8.71 7.87 -39.36
N LYS A 696 9.99 7.53 -39.59
CA LYS A 696 10.42 6.18 -40.01
C LYS A 696 11.19 5.43 -38.94
N LYS A 697 11.87 6.14 -38.05
CA LYS A 697 12.69 5.56 -36.97
C LYS A 697 12.41 6.27 -35.66
N PHE A 698 12.55 5.54 -34.56
CA PHE A 698 12.38 6.09 -33.22
C PHE A 698 13.60 5.81 -32.35
N ARG A 699 13.98 6.81 -31.54
CA ARG A 699 14.80 6.61 -30.35
C ARG A 699 13.92 6.86 -29.15
N TYR A 700 14.03 6.03 -28.12
CA TYR A 700 13.23 6.17 -26.91
C TYR A 700 14.13 6.49 -25.72
N ILE A 701 13.89 7.60 -25.04
CA ILE A 701 14.63 8.03 -23.85
C ILE A 701 13.65 8.10 -22.67
N ALA A 702 13.79 7.17 -21.73
CA ALA A 702 13.09 7.24 -20.45
C ALA A 702 13.87 8.17 -19.51
N VAL A 703 13.24 9.26 -19.10
CA VAL A 703 13.81 10.26 -18.18
C VAL A 703 13.34 9.93 -16.78
N THR A 704 14.28 9.57 -15.90
CA THR A 704 13.98 9.11 -14.54
C THR A 704 14.77 9.88 -13.49
N THR A 705 14.40 9.69 -12.22
CA THR A 705 15.26 10.06 -11.09
C THR A 705 16.40 9.05 -10.91
N PRO A 706 17.48 9.42 -10.20
CA PRO A 706 18.60 8.53 -9.89
C PRO A 706 18.17 7.29 -9.10
N ASP A 707 18.95 6.21 -9.24
CA ASP A 707 18.78 4.88 -8.63
C ASP A 707 17.38 4.26 -8.79
N THR A 708 16.62 4.67 -9.79
CA THR A 708 15.31 4.07 -10.09
C THR A 708 15.51 2.90 -11.06
N PRO A 709 15.43 1.63 -10.62
CA PRO A 709 15.40 0.51 -11.54
C PRO A 709 14.15 0.63 -12.40
N PHE A 710 14.33 0.63 -13.72
CA PHE A 710 13.27 0.91 -14.66
C PHE A 710 13.06 -0.26 -15.63
N ASP A 711 11.81 -0.60 -15.86
CA ASP A 711 11.34 -1.63 -16.78
C ASP A 711 10.40 -1.03 -17.82
N LEU A 712 10.81 -1.10 -19.09
CA LEU A 712 10.12 -0.56 -20.24
C LEU A 712 9.60 -1.71 -21.12
N PRO A 713 8.38 -2.20 -20.90
CA PRO A 713 7.73 -3.18 -21.75
C PRO A 713 7.35 -2.58 -23.11
N PHE A 714 7.76 -3.25 -24.18
CA PHE A 714 7.28 -3.02 -25.54
C PHE A 714 6.49 -4.22 -26.05
N PRO A 715 5.43 -4.03 -26.87
CA PRO A 715 4.77 -5.13 -27.55
C PRO A 715 5.76 -6.02 -28.32
N ASN A 716 5.59 -7.34 -28.23
CA ASN A 716 6.49 -8.31 -28.87
C ASN A 716 6.61 -8.10 -30.39
N GLU A 717 5.52 -7.64 -31.03
CA GLU A 717 5.46 -7.34 -32.45
C GLU A 717 6.44 -6.24 -32.87
N TRP A 718 6.64 -5.25 -32.02
CA TRP A 718 7.56 -4.14 -32.29
C TRP A 718 9.01 -4.56 -32.07
N SER A 719 9.25 -5.47 -31.12
CA SER A 719 10.58 -6.02 -30.88
C SER A 719 11.03 -7.00 -31.96
N ALA A 720 10.08 -7.63 -32.67
CA ALA A 720 10.37 -8.41 -33.87
C ALA A 720 10.77 -7.51 -35.06
N ARG A 721 10.17 -6.31 -35.15
CA ARG A 721 10.55 -5.24 -36.09
C ARG A 721 11.71 -4.42 -35.54
N SER A 722 12.85 -5.05 -35.24
CA SER A 722 13.96 -4.42 -34.49
C SER A 722 14.44 -3.07 -35.05
N GLU A 723 14.14 -2.78 -36.31
CA GLU A 723 14.46 -1.53 -37.00
C GLU A 723 13.60 -0.31 -36.60
N LEU A 724 12.41 -0.50 -36.03
CA LEU A 724 11.50 0.63 -35.78
C LEU A 724 11.94 1.49 -34.59
N ILE A 725 12.30 0.83 -33.47
CA ILE A 725 12.78 1.48 -32.25
C ILE A 725 14.10 0.80 -31.84
N PRO A 726 15.18 0.95 -32.63
CA PRO A 726 16.42 0.22 -32.38
C PRO A 726 17.08 0.68 -31.08
N GLU A 727 16.95 1.97 -30.76
CA GLU A 727 17.67 2.61 -29.68
C GLU A 727 16.74 2.93 -28.50
N LYS A 728 17.12 2.46 -27.30
CA LYS A 728 16.38 2.65 -26.06
C LYS A 728 17.37 3.03 -24.97
N TYR A 729 17.15 4.16 -24.35
CA TYR A 729 18.03 4.71 -23.34
C TYR A 729 17.25 5.06 -22.08
N ILE A 730 17.96 5.08 -20.97
CA ILE A 730 17.54 5.70 -19.72
C ILE A 730 18.44 6.91 -19.46
N LEU A 731 17.82 8.03 -19.10
CA LEU A 731 18.45 9.27 -18.68
C LEU A 731 18.09 9.49 -17.22
N ALA A 732 19.03 9.19 -16.32
CA ALA A 732 18.87 9.48 -14.90
C ALA A 732 19.35 10.92 -14.65
N VAL A 733 18.43 11.82 -14.32
CA VAL A 733 18.78 13.22 -14.06
C VAL A 733 19.34 13.32 -12.64
N GLU A 734 20.65 13.49 -12.46
CA GLU A 734 21.22 13.64 -11.11
C GLU A 734 20.97 15.02 -10.51
N SER A 735 21.03 16.04 -11.37
CA SER A 735 20.75 17.42 -11.04
C SER A 735 20.24 18.15 -12.28
N LEU A 736 19.51 19.24 -12.05
CA LEU A 736 19.10 20.14 -13.10
C LEU A 736 20.05 21.34 -13.14
N PRO A 737 20.41 21.84 -14.33
CA PRO A 737 21.27 23.00 -14.44
C PRO A 737 20.62 24.19 -13.74
N LYS A 738 21.31 24.71 -12.71
CA LYS A 738 20.96 26.02 -12.15
C LYS A 738 21.23 27.03 -13.24
N TYR A 739 20.26 27.89 -13.51
CA TYR A 739 20.50 29.03 -14.38
C TYR A 739 21.51 29.94 -13.66
N ALA A 740 22.80 29.69 -13.87
CA ALA A 740 23.85 30.61 -13.52
C ALA A 740 23.58 31.82 -14.41
N GLY A 741 22.89 32.82 -13.85
CA GLY A 741 22.58 34.05 -14.54
C GLY A 741 23.83 34.48 -15.28
N GLN A 742 23.67 34.70 -16.58
CA GLN A 742 24.66 35.30 -17.47
C GLN A 742 25.48 36.36 -16.73
N THR A 743 26.60 35.96 -16.14
CA THR A 743 27.59 36.92 -15.62
C THR A 743 28.49 37.39 -16.76
N ASN A 744 28.32 36.85 -17.98
CA ASN A 744 29.11 37.19 -19.16
C ASN A 744 28.32 37.87 -20.29
N MET A 745 27.08 38.33 -20.09
CA MET A 745 26.35 39.13 -21.11
C MET A 745 26.37 40.65 -20.84
N TYR A 746 27.21 41.12 -19.91
CA TYR A 746 27.43 42.55 -19.64
C TYR A 746 28.83 43.06 -20.02
N MET A 747 29.65 42.25 -20.70
CA MET A 747 31.00 42.65 -21.17
C MET A 747 31.17 42.64 -22.70
N ALA A 748 30.11 42.38 -23.48
CA ALA A 748 30.18 42.31 -24.95
C ALA A 748 29.50 43.49 -25.68
N THR A 749 29.09 44.55 -24.97
CA THR A 749 28.53 45.79 -25.54
C THR A 749 29.30 47.04 -25.06
N LYS A 750 30.62 46.91 -24.91
CA LYS A 750 31.52 48.05 -24.67
C LYS A 750 32.87 47.92 -25.41
N GLN A 751 32.83 47.43 -26.65
CA GLN A 751 33.93 47.50 -27.62
C GLN A 751 33.40 47.71 -29.05
N LEU A 752 32.50 48.68 -29.20
CA LEU A 752 32.15 49.33 -30.46
C LEU A 752 31.58 50.72 -30.12
N GLU A 753 32.46 51.55 -29.57
CA GLU A 753 32.45 53.03 -29.67
C GLU A 753 33.91 53.46 -29.86
#